data_AF-A0A4P5TT53-F1
#
_entry.id   AF-A0A4P5TT53-F1
#
_cell.length_a   1.000
_cell.length_b   1.000
_cell.length_c   1.000
_cell.angle_alpha   90.00
_cell.angle_beta   90.00
_cell.angle_gamma   90.00
#
_symmetry.space_group_name_H-M   'P 1'
#
loop_
_entity.id
_entity.type
_entity.pdbx_description
1 polymer ?
#
loop_
_entity_poly.entity_id
_entity_poly.type
_entity_poly.pdbx_seq_one_letter_code
_entity_poly.pdbx_strand_id
1 'polypeptide(L)'
;MKAQEIDPMSYSNDAIVEQLLGGMNAVRWKAGVDSMITNEILTKAAMDLAERYSTAKKITIEEGFAGDLNKKYKGTTKVQEVSVDIPGGKAKTMYTYTQVASDAVNKMATGKKFEDILKNPKYYYCGIGSFFNEENKKVYITVVFGGVDAFNNGVKFRKTLPIPYSKSRRGLYVFDQKTCKQCDKFPDIDELLSSVKIENGLVYLEYPNLKKLKKYFRGLKDGLAVDLVLKDAYPCSNENIMDNNLSSKGYMLKPIYQKKLLKVNENVKLDPKNNTYKGVIAKIPSKYVNTLNTLKYEINLIYIVDKVACKTIKRSYLEDGGAESLIPLTVYPDTLTMNDPKRYMPKSENQELEFTIYFEQGKATYDTKDIEGFLKALNQPDFIVSDIIIDAHSSLEGDSLMNAKLQQSRAKSIVDALGKYQKKEVTYVITTSDSWDMFKDSVRKSEFKNLADMNKEEVKGLLKGEMLTKLEPYLSKERFAKIIMKVTFDLKGKNEQKYVYNSYKKALDKKDVEQAKRISRYIVEQIVAKKYDAEPFLAIDLKQDPPYANLNINKMYIDARVNHEDSIYPALVNKLDEMYKTMSGNDYVAWNKTMAFVKTGAIVQNKEITTTQATVNGLYNGVIPQKMNDALNLEWQFKIIEKVDTLDPGVLNPTLQSSMDRIKKIFNLEASNWDNSLKLAYIFIKHNDLAYSMKLLSPYVTDENPDEQLLFTYISVAAHFPDQVFSRNFRLAMAKASTKNKVRYCELFGNPKLSFQIMDNPLIKKQYCETCNQ
;
A
#
# COMPACT_ATOMS: atom_id res chain seq x y z
N MET A 1 45.65 -3.80 -17.72
CA MET A 1 46.33 -4.44 -18.87
C MET A 1 46.57 -3.39 -19.94
N LYS A 2 47.76 -3.34 -20.57
CA LYS A 2 47.96 -2.50 -21.76
C LYS A 2 47.04 -3.01 -22.87
N ALA A 3 46.34 -2.11 -23.55
CA ALA A 3 45.44 -2.48 -24.65
C ALA A 3 46.27 -3.07 -25.81
N GLN A 4 45.96 -4.30 -26.23
CA GLN A 4 46.65 -5.00 -27.30
C GLN A 4 46.19 -4.45 -28.66
N GLU A 5 47.13 -4.04 -29.51
CA GLU A 5 46.88 -3.64 -30.89
C GLU A 5 46.55 -4.86 -31.78
N ILE A 6 45.74 -4.64 -32.81
CA ILE A 6 45.48 -5.66 -33.83
C ILE A 6 46.74 -5.85 -34.68
N ASP A 7 47.25 -7.06 -34.70
CA ASP A 7 48.25 -7.51 -35.67
C ASP A 7 47.55 -8.33 -36.77
N PRO A 8 47.56 -7.89 -38.04
CA PRO A 8 46.99 -8.64 -39.16
C PRO A 8 47.50 -10.09 -39.25
N MET A 9 48.79 -10.32 -38.96
CA MET A 9 49.42 -11.64 -39.08
C MET A 9 49.09 -12.57 -37.91
N SER A 10 48.57 -12.05 -36.80
CA SER A 10 48.24 -12.81 -35.60
C SER A 10 46.88 -12.41 -34.98
N TYR A 11 45.90 -12.10 -35.84
CA TYR A 11 44.57 -11.68 -35.41
C TYR A 11 43.92 -12.71 -34.48
N SER A 12 43.50 -12.27 -33.30
CA SER A 12 42.88 -13.10 -32.27
C SER A 12 41.39 -12.82 -32.16
N ASN A 13 40.58 -13.82 -32.51
CA ASN A 13 39.14 -13.77 -32.28
C ASN A 13 38.84 -13.74 -30.77
N ASP A 14 39.53 -14.53 -29.96
CA ASP A 14 39.29 -14.59 -28.51
C ASP A 14 39.48 -13.22 -27.82
N ALA A 15 40.51 -12.46 -28.24
CA ALA A 15 40.80 -11.13 -27.71
C ALA A 15 39.66 -10.12 -27.96
N ILE A 16 38.93 -10.24 -29.09
CA ILE A 16 37.78 -9.37 -29.36
C ILE A 16 36.51 -9.88 -28.69
N VAL A 17 36.33 -11.21 -28.62
CA VAL A 17 35.14 -11.85 -28.05
C VAL A 17 34.96 -11.48 -26.58
N GLU A 18 36.02 -11.52 -25.78
CA GLU A 18 35.96 -11.17 -24.36
C GLU A 18 35.50 -9.72 -24.14
N GLN A 19 36.08 -8.79 -24.90
CA GLN A 19 35.77 -7.36 -24.82
C GLN A 19 34.35 -7.06 -25.29
N LEU A 20 33.92 -7.68 -26.40
CA LEU A 20 32.56 -7.56 -26.93
C LEU A 20 31.52 -8.10 -25.96
N LEU A 21 31.74 -9.29 -25.39
CA LEU A 21 30.84 -9.90 -24.43
C LEU A 21 30.70 -9.02 -23.18
N GLY A 22 31.82 -8.51 -22.65
CA GLY A 22 31.83 -7.59 -21.51
C GLY A 22 31.04 -6.31 -21.80
N GLY A 23 31.27 -5.68 -22.95
CA GLY A 23 30.54 -4.48 -23.37
C GLY A 23 29.03 -4.71 -23.55
N MET A 24 28.64 -5.79 -24.24
CA MET A 24 27.23 -6.16 -24.42
C MET A 24 26.54 -6.47 -23.08
N ASN A 25 27.21 -7.19 -22.18
CA ASN A 25 26.67 -7.51 -20.86
C ASN A 25 26.56 -6.27 -19.96
N ALA A 26 27.46 -5.29 -20.09
CA ALA A 26 27.32 -4.01 -19.41
C ALA A 26 26.07 -3.24 -19.87
N VAL A 27 25.76 -3.27 -21.18
CA VAL A 27 24.52 -2.68 -21.72
C VAL A 27 23.28 -3.42 -21.18
N ARG A 28 23.30 -4.76 -21.17
CA ARG A 28 22.20 -5.58 -20.62
C ARG A 28 21.96 -5.30 -19.14
N TRP A 29 23.03 -5.21 -18.36
CA TRP A 29 22.95 -4.91 -16.94
C TRP A 29 22.30 -3.54 -16.67
N LYS A 30 22.70 -2.51 -17.42
CA LYS A 30 22.07 -1.17 -17.35
C LYS A 30 20.57 -1.21 -17.72
N ALA A 31 20.16 -2.15 -18.56
CA ALA A 31 18.76 -2.38 -18.94
C ALA A 31 18.00 -3.30 -17.97
N GLY A 32 18.61 -3.76 -16.88
CA GLY A 32 17.99 -4.67 -15.92
C GLY A 32 17.85 -6.12 -16.43
N VAL A 33 18.63 -6.50 -17.44
CA VAL A 33 18.64 -7.82 -18.06
C VAL A 33 19.92 -8.56 -17.71
N ASP A 34 19.84 -9.88 -17.56
CA ASP A 34 20.98 -10.69 -17.14
C ASP A 34 22.05 -10.86 -18.20
N SER A 35 23.29 -11.05 -17.75
CA SER A 35 24.42 -11.32 -18.61
C SER A 35 24.21 -12.58 -19.44
N MET A 36 24.59 -12.51 -20.71
CA MET A 36 24.68 -13.64 -21.61
C MET A 36 26.01 -14.37 -21.40
N ILE A 37 26.01 -15.65 -21.75
CA ILE A 37 27.22 -16.47 -21.82
C ILE A 37 27.44 -16.98 -23.25
N THR A 38 28.69 -17.27 -23.59
CA THR A 38 29.03 -17.80 -24.91
C THR A 38 28.63 -19.27 -25.04
N ASN A 39 28.25 -19.68 -26.25
CA ASN A 39 27.99 -21.08 -26.59
C ASN A 39 28.73 -21.47 -27.86
N GLU A 40 29.40 -22.62 -27.84
CA GLU A 40 30.26 -23.08 -28.94
C GLU A 40 29.51 -23.26 -30.27
N ILE A 41 28.26 -23.75 -30.27
CA ILE A 41 27.47 -23.95 -31.49
C ILE A 41 27.16 -22.60 -32.14
N LEU A 42 26.72 -21.64 -31.32
CA LEU A 42 26.43 -20.28 -31.79
C LEU A 42 27.72 -19.60 -32.28
N THR A 43 28.85 -19.80 -31.59
CA THR A 43 30.15 -19.22 -31.98
C THR A 43 30.59 -19.74 -33.34
N LYS A 44 30.48 -21.03 -33.61
CA LYS A 44 30.80 -21.60 -34.94
C LYS A 44 29.93 -20.99 -36.04
N ALA A 45 28.63 -20.84 -35.80
CA ALA A 45 27.74 -20.17 -36.75
C ALA A 45 28.11 -18.70 -36.96
N ALA A 46 28.46 -17.98 -35.89
CA ALA A 46 28.89 -16.59 -35.96
C ALA A 46 30.22 -16.41 -36.72
N MET A 47 31.17 -17.33 -36.54
CA MET A 47 32.45 -17.34 -37.26
C MET A 47 32.25 -17.53 -38.77
N ASP A 48 31.46 -18.53 -39.18
CA ASP A 48 31.12 -18.75 -40.61
C ASP A 48 30.49 -17.51 -41.25
N LEU A 49 29.62 -16.80 -40.51
CA LEU A 49 28.99 -15.55 -40.97
C LEU A 49 29.99 -14.40 -41.09
N ALA A 50 30.84 -14.20 -40.07
CA ALA A 50 31.86 -13.16 -40.07
C ALA A 50 32.85 -13.36 -41.22
N GLU A 51 33.27 -14.60 -41.45
CA GLU A 51 34.11 -14.98 -42.59
C GLU A 51 33.41 -14.66 -43.91
N ARG A 52 32.15 -15.12 -44.09
CA ARG A 52 31.35 -14.85 -45.29
C ARG A 52 31.28 -13.36 -45.62
N TYR A 53 31.02 -12.52 -44.61
CA TYR A 53 30.93 -11.07 -44.81
C TYR A 53 32.28 -10.41 -45.07
N SER A 54 33.34 -10.92 -44.44
CA SER A 54 34.71 -10.50 -44.71
C SER A 54 35.09 -10.79 -46.16
N THR A 55 34.87 -12.01 -46.65
CA THR A 55 35.14 -12.40 -48.05
C THR A 55 34.33 -11.58 -49.04
N ALA A 56 33.04 -11.35 -48.75
CA ALA A 56 32.16 -10.53 -49.59
C ALA A 56 32.45 -9.02 -49.47
N LYS A 57 33.28 -8.60 -48.51
CA LYS A 57 33.58 -7.21 -48.13
C LYS A 57 32.33 -6.37 -47.82
N LYS A 58 31.21 -7.02 -47.53
CA LYS A 58 29.90 -6.39 -47.30
C LYS A 58 29.04 -7.29 -46.43
N ILE A 59 28.28 -6.67 -45.52
CA ILE A 59 27.28 -7.36 -44.71
C ILE A 59 25.95 -7.35 -45.46
N THR A 60 25.42 -8.54 -45.73
CA THR A 60 24.08 -8.75 -46.32
C THR A 60 23.39 -9.85 -45.54
N ILE A 61 22.49 -9.46 -44.62
CA ILE A 61 21.79 -10.39 -43.75
C ILE A 61 20.65 -11.05 -44.55
N GLU A 62 20.72 -12.38 -44.66
CA GLU A 62 19.72 -13.22 -45.30
C GLU A 62 18.84 -13.86 -44.23
N GLU A 63 17.52 -13.67 -44.32
CA GLU A 63 16.60 -14.17 -43.30
C GLU A 63 16.66 -15.71 -43.23
N GLY A 64 16.84 -16.24 -42.02
CA GLY A 64 16.91 -17.68 -41.77
C GLY A 64 18.30 -18.30 -41.93
N PHE A 65 19.24 -17.66 -42.64
CA PHE A 65 20.54 -18.24 -42.94
C PHE A 65 21.39 -18.53 -41.69
N ALA A 66 21.41 -17.61 -40.72
CA ALA A 66 22.05 -17.86 -39.42
C ALA A 66 21.48 -19.09 -38.70
N GLY A 67 20.17 -19.34 -38.85
CA GLY A 67 19.51 -20.53 -38.34
C GLY A 67 19.95 -21.81 -39.05
N ASP A 68 20.16 -21.75 -40.36
CA ASP A 68 20.67 -22.90 -41.13
C ASP A 68 22.12 -23.24 -40.75
N LEU A 69 22.96 -22.22 -40.52
CA LEU A 69 24.32 -22.43 -39.99
C LEU A 69 24.30 -23.00 -38.56
N ASN A 70 23.47 -22.46 -37.67
CA ASN A 70 23.34 -23.02 -36.32
C ASN A 70 22.90 -24.50 -36.38
N LYS A 71 21.97 -24.83 -37.28
CA LYS A 71 21.52 -26.20 -37.54
C LYS A 71 22.61 -27.11 -38.11
N LYS A 72 23.47 -26.61 -39.01
CA LYS A 72 24.68 -27.31 -39.50
C LYS A 72 25.56 -27.77 -38.33
N TYR A 73 25.63 -26.96 -37.26
CA TYR A 73 26.36 -27.28 -36.03
C TYR A 73 25.55 -28.01 -34.96
N LYS A 74 24.43 -28.67 -35.33
CA LYS A 74 23.52 -29.43 -34.45
C LYS A 74 22.64 -28.59 -33.51
N GLY A 75 22.53 -27.28 -33.75
CA GLY A 75 21.54 -26.41 -33.13
C GLY A 75 20.17 -26.45 -33.82
N THR A 76 19.35 -25.43 -33.58
CA THR A 76 18.05 -25.21 -34.24
C THR A 76 18.07 -23.97 -35.12
N THR A 77 17.01 -23.72 -35.87
CA THR A 77 16.89 -22.48 -36.65
C THR A 77 16.44 -21.28 -35.80
N LYS A 78 16.23 -21.44 -34.48
CA LYS A 78 15.69 -20.41 -33.57
C LYS A 78 16.81 -19.55 -32.98
N VAL A 79 17.47 -18.80 -33.84
CA VAL A 79 18.52 -17.84 -33.47
C VAL A 79 18.25 -16.49 -34.11
N GLN A 80 18.93 -15.45 -33.63
CA GLN A 80 18.93 -14.13 -34.24
C GLN A 80 20.35 -13.69 -34.52
N GLU A 81 20.54 -12.97 -35.61
CA GLU A 81 21.85 -12.48 -36.04
C GLU A 81 21.89 -10.95 -35.97
N VAL A 82 23.02 -10.42 -35.47
CA VAL A 82 23.42 -9.04 -35.68
C VAL A 82 24.89 -8.99 -36.09
N SER A 83 25.18 -8.23 -37.15
CA SER A 83 26.52 -8.19 -37.75
C SER A 83 26.90 -6.75 -38.06
N VAL A 84 28.14 -6.37 -37.77
CA VAL A 84 28.70 -5.04 -38.01
C VAL A 84 30.12 -5.13 -38.57
N ASP A 85 30.51 -4.15 -39.37
CA ASP A 85 31.90 -3.94 -39.77
C ASP A 85 32.49 -2.73 -39.05
N ILE A 86 33.71 -2.84 -38.54
CA ILE A 86 34.40 -1.77 -37.81
C ILE A 86 35.79 -1.59 -38.41
N PRO A 87 36.27 -0.35 -38.63
CA PRO A 87 37.66 -0.14 -39.02
C PRO A 87 38.62 -0.76 -37.99
N GLY A 88 39.57 -1.58 -38.45
CA GLY A 88 40.61 -2.17 -37.61
C GLY A 88 41.87 -1.30 -37.49
N GLY A 89 41.92 -0.17 -38.20
CA GLY A 89 43.04 0.76 -38.19
C GLY A 89 42.86 1.90 -39.20
N LYS A 90 43.75 2.89 -39.16
CA LYS A 90 43.79 4.02 -40.11
C LYS A 90 45.21 4.20 -40.64
N ALA A 91 45.36 4.25 -41.97
CA ALA A 91 46.67 4.34 -42.61
C ALA A 91 47.63 3.22 -42.14
N LYS A 92 48.74 3.55 -41.45
CA LYS A 92 49.72 2.59 -40.92
C LYS A 92 49.47 2.17 -39.46
N THR A 93 48.53 2.81 -38.76
CA THR A 93 48.24 2.50 -37.34
C THR A 93 47.06 1.56 -37.22
N MET A 94 47.20 0.52 -36.41
CA MET A 94 46.14 -0.44 -36.09
C MET A 94 45.45 -0.02 -34.79
N TYR A 95 44.16 -0.32 -34.69
CA TYR A 95 43.42 -0.09 -33.47
C TYR A 95 43.59 -1.24 -32.50
N THR A 96 43.28 -0.99 -31.23
CA THR A 96 43.29 -2.04 -30.21
C THR A 96 42.00 -2.86 -30.25
N TYR A 97 42.07 -4.11 -29.80
CA TYR A 97 40.86 -4.96 -29.69
C TYR A 97 39.77 -4.30 -28.85
N THR A 98 40.14 -3.63 -27.75
CA THR A 98 39.21 -2.89 -26.89
C THR A 98 38.53 -1.72 -27.63
N GLN A 99 39.28 -0.98 -28.44
CA GLN A 99 38.72 0.11 -29.24
C GLN A 99 37.71 -0.42 -30.27
N VAL A 100 38.11 -1.43 -31.05
CA VAL A 100 37.22 -2.04 -32.06
C VAL A 100 35.97 -2.65 -31.41
N ALA A 101 36.11 -3.35 -30.30
CA ALA A 101 34.97 -3.90 -29.56
C ALA A 101 34.03 -2.81 -29.02
N SER A 102 34.58 -1.71 -28.50
CA SER A 102 33.78 -0.57 -28.01
C SER A 102 33.01 0.09 -29.15
N ASP A 103 33.67 0.33 -30.28
CA ASP A 103 33.04 0.89 -31.48
C ASP A 103 31.98 -0.04 -32.05
N ALA A 104 32.20 -1.36 -32.02
CA ALA A 104 31.23 -2.37 -32.41
C ALA A 104 29.98 -2.32 -31.52
N VAL A 105 30.15 -2.33 -30.20
CA VAL A 105 29.02 -2.25 -29.25
C VAL A 105 28.27 -0.94 -29.43
N ASN A 106 28.96 0.19 -29.60
CA ASN A 106 28.33 1.50 -29.84
C ASN A 106 27.56 1.52 -31.17
N LYS A 107 28.17 1.03 -32.25
CA LYS A 107 27.51 0.94 -33.57
C LYS A 107 26.29 0.03 -33.51
N MET A 108 26.37 -1.10 -32.82
CA MET A 108 25.24 -1.99 -32.62
C MET A 108 24.15 -1.34 -31.75
N ALA A 109 24.52 -0.67 -30.66
CA ALA A 109 23.60 -0.04 -29.72
C ALA A 109 22.76 1.12 -30.31
N THR A 110 23.21 1.74 -31.40
CA THR A 110 22.41 2.76 -32.11
C THR A 110 21.33 2.15 -33.01
N GLY A 111 21.36 0.83 -33.25
CA GLY A 111 20.36 0.12 -34.06
C GLY A 111 19.21 -0.44 -33.23
N LYS A 112 17.98 0.03 -33.50
CA LYS A 112 16.76 -0.44 -32.80
C LYS A 112 16.61 -1.98 -32.77
N LYS A 113 16.89 -2.67 -33.89
CA LYS A 113 16.80 -4.13 -33.97
C LYS A 113 17.78 -4.83 -33.01
N PHE A 114 19.01 -4.31 -32.90
CA PHE A 114 19.99 -4.87 -31.97
C PHE A 114 19.61 -4.57 -30.52
N GLU A 115 19.10 -3.36 -30.24
CA GLU A 115 18.62 -3.01 -28.91
C GLU A 115 17.51 -3.97 -28.44
N ASP A 116 16.53 -4.26 -29.31
CA ASP A 116 15.43 -5.18 -29.03
C ASP A 116 15.93 -6.62 -28.77
N ILE A 117 16.90 -7.09 -29.56
CA ILE A 117 17.51 -8.42 -29.39
C ILE A 117 18.36 -8.46 -28.11
N LEU A 118 19.24 -7.49 -27.91
CA LEU A 118 20.17 -7.45 -26.80
C LEU A 118 19.42 -7.32 -25.46
N LYS A 119 18.29 -6.63 -25.41
CA LYS A 119 17.47 -6.50 -24.19
C LYS A 119 16.48 -7.66 -24.01
N ASN A 120 16.41 -8.60 -24.94
CA ASN A 120 15.52 -9.75 -24.79
C ASN A 120 16.05 -10.72 -23.72
N PRO A 121 15.32 -10.94 -22.61
CA PRO A 121 15.78 -11.81 -21.53
C PRO A 121 15.84 -13.29 -21.92
N LYS A 122 15.12 -13.71 -22.98
CA LYS A 122 15.15 -15.08 -23.50
C LYS A 122 16.52 -15.46 -24.06
N TYR A 123 17.27 -14.50 -24.61
CA TYR A 123 18.61 -14.75 -25.14
C TYR A 123 19.61 -14.76 -23.99
N TYR A 124 19.77 -15.95 -23.42
CA TYR A 124 20.77 -16.23 -22.39
C TYR A 124 22.13 -16.62 -23.00
N TYR A 125 22.14 -17.10 -24.23
CA TYR A 125 23.35 -17.51 -24.94
C TYR A 125 23.63 -16.60 -26.13
N CYS A 126 24.92 -16.41 -26.43
CA CYS A 126 25.37 -15.83 -27.67
C CYS A 126 26.57 -16.60 -28.25
N GLY A 127 26.80 -16.44 -29.54
CA GLY A 127 28.03 -16.77 -30.22
C GLY A 127 28.60 -15.53 -30.85
N ILE A 128 29.91 -15.33 -30.75
CA ILE A 128 30.59 -14.16 -31.30
C ILE A 128 31.66 -14.67 -32.23
N GLY A 129 31.63 -14.20 -33.48
CA GLY A 129 32.66 -14.47 -34.46
C GLY A 129 33.18 -13.16 -35.02
N SER A 130 34.49 -13.10 -35.26
CA SER A 130 35.10 -11.99 -35.96
C SER A 130 36.09 -12.44 -37.01
N PHE A 131 36.23 -11.63 -38.05
CA PHE A 131 37.22 -11.80 -39.10
C PHE A 131 37.80 -10.45 -39.50
N PHE A 132 39.13 -10.33 -39.47
CA PHE A 132 39.82 -9.17 -40.01
C PHE A 132 40.06 -9.34 -41.52
N ASN A 133 39.71 -8.33 -42.30
CA ASN A 133 40.00 -8.26 -43.73
C ASN A 133 41.15 -7.29 -43.94
N GLU A 134 42.31 -7.80 -44.36
CA GLU A 134 43.51 -6.97 -44.55
C GLU A 134 43.37 -5.95 -45.68
N GLU A 135 42.66 -6.30 -46.75
CA GLU A 135 42.56 -5.47 -47.96
C GLU A 135 41.83 -4.15 -47.70
N ASN A 136 40.72 -4.20 -46.95
CA ASN A 136 39.94 -3.01 -46.60
C ASN A 136 40.12 -2.56 -45.15
N LYS A 137 41.00 -3.24 -44.39
CA LYS A 137 41.33 -3.00 -42.98
C LYS A 137 40.10 -2.92 -42.08
N LYS A 138 39.08 -3.76 -42.33
CA LYS A 138 37.89 -3.85 -41.49
C LYS A 138 37.85 -5.16 -40.71
N VAL A 139 37.34 -5.09 -39.50
CA VAL A 139 36.93 -6.25 -38.72
C VAL A 139 35.42 -6.44 -38.93
N TYR A 140 35.04 -7.59 -39.47
CA TYR A 140 33.66 -8.04 -39.56
C TYR A 140 33.33 -8.82 -38.30
N ILE A 141 32.31 -8.39 -37.58
CA ILE A 141 31.89 -8.98 -36.31
C ILE A 141 30.45 -9.43 -36.48
N THR A 142 30.18 -10.68 -36.11
CA THR A 142 28.85 -11.26 -36.09
C THR A 142 28.55 -11.78 -34.70
N VAL A 143 27.36 -11.48 -34.20
CA VAL A 143 26.82 -12.02 -32.96
C VAL A 143 25.54 -12.79 -33.27
N VAL A 144 25.53 -14.07 -32.91
CA VAL A 144 24.35 -14.95 -33.03
C VAL A 144 23.77 -15.16 -31.63
N PHE A 145 22.53 -14.75 -31.42
CA PHE A 145 21.82 -14.83 -30.15
C PHE A 145 20.89 -16.05 -30.11
N GLY A 146 20.79 -16.70 -28.96
CA GLY A 146 19.94 -17.88 -28.79
C GLY A 146 19.44 -18.06 -27.35
N GLY A 147 18.21 -18.56 -27.23
CA GLY A 147 17.70 -19.12 -25.97
C GLY A 147 18.03 -20.61 -25.85
N VAL A 148 17.47 -21.28 -24.85
CA VAL A 148 17.57 -22.75 -24.72
C VAL A 148 17.00 -23.46 -25.96
N ASP A 149 16.05 -22.84 -26.64
CA ASP A 149 15.45 -23.34 -27.88
C ASP A 149 16.34 -23.23 -29.13
N ALA A 150 17.52 -22.61 -29.01
CA ALA A 150 18.57 -22.64 -30.03
C ALA A 150 19.31 -23.99 -30.11
N PHE A 151 19.11 -24.88 -29.14
CA PHE A 151 19.81 -26.17 -29.02
C PHE A 151 18.85 -27.35 -29.00
N ASN A 152 19.38 -28.56 -29.20
CA ASN A 152 18.61 -29.80 -29.26
C ASN A 152 19.34 -31.00 -28.64
N ASN A 153 20.27 -30.79 -27.70
CA ASN A 153 21.07 -31.91 -27.19
C ASN A 153 20.23 -32.91 -26.38
N GLY A 154 19.07 -32.47 -25.86
CA GLY A 154 18.07 -33.32 -25.21
C GLY A 154 17.50 -34.44 -26.08
N VAL A 155 17.51 -34.30 -27.41
CA VAL A 155 16.90 -35.27 -28.35
C VAL A 155 17.49 -36.68 -28.19
N LYS A 156 18.79 -36.78 -27.86
CA LYS A 156 19.48 -38.07 -27.67
C LYS A 156 18.95 -38.87 -26.47
N PHE A 157 18.39 -38.18 -25.47
CA PHE A 157 17.84 -38.79 -24.26
C PHE A 157 16.36 -39.14 -24.39
N ARG A 158 15.72 -38.92 -25.55
CA ARG A 158 14.29 -39.19 -25.75
C ARG A 158 13.85 -40.59 -25.28
N LYS A 159 14.70 -41.60 -25.42
CA LYS A 159 14.39 -43.00 -25.04
C LYS A 159 14.42 -43.25 -23.53
N THR A 160 14.96 -42.34 -22.72
CA THR A 160 15.00 -42.47 -21.25
C THR A 160 13.68 -42.03 -20.60
N LEU A 161 12.81 -41.32 -21.35
CA LEU A 161 11.50 -40.90 -20.85
C LEU A 161 10.53 -42.09 -20.77
N PRO A 162 9.72 -42.18 -19.69
CA PRO A 162 8.65 -43.19 -19.59
C PRO A 162 7.66 -43.12 -20.76
N ILE A 163 7.35 -41.89 -21.21
CA ILE A 163 6.56 -41.64 -22.42
C ILE A 163 7.38 -40.74 -23.34
N PRO A 164 8.00 -41.28 -24.40
CA PRO A 164 8.82 -40.48 -25.31
C PRO A 164 7.99 -39.42 -26.06
N TYR A 165 8.46 -38.17 -26.09
CA TYR A 165 7.79 -37.07 -26.81
C TYR A 165 7.58 -37.37 -28.31
N SER A 166 6.61 -36.71 -28.95
CA SER A 166 6.26 -36.98 -30.37
C SER A 166 7.41 -36.67 -31.33
N LYS A 167 7.65 -37.51 -32.36
CA LYS A 167 8.68 -37.24 -33.40
C LYS A 167 8.17 -36.42 -34.59
N SER A 168 6.85 -36.36 -34.77
CA SER A 168 6.24 -35.69 -35.92
C SER A 168 5.38 -34.53 -35.47
N ARG A 169 5.21 -33.56 -36.36
CA ARG A 169 4.28 -32.43 -36.18
C ARG A 169 2.81 -32.84 -36.33
N ARG A 170 2.51 -34.13 -36.54
CA ARG A 170 1.17 -34.69 -36.78
C ARG A 170 0.33 -33.89 -37.81
N GLY A 171 0.98 -33.43 -38.87
CA GLY A 171 0.35 -32.67 -39.95
C GLY A 171 0.14 -31.18 -39.67
N LEU A 172 0.73 -30.65 -38.59
CA LEU A 172 0.72 -29.22 -38.29
C LEU A 172 1.92 -28.50 -38.93
N TYR A 173 1.66 -27.28 -39.40
CA TYR A 173 2.68 -26.35 -39.85
C TYR A 173 3.27 -25.58 -38.67
N VAL A 174 4.50 -25.08 -38.84
CA VAL A 174 5.19 -24.22 -37.87
C VAL A 174 4.48 -22.89 -37.76
N PHE A 175 4.68 -22.22 -36.63
CA PHE A 175 4.14 -20.89 -36.37
C PHE A 175 4.36 -19.95 -37.56
N ASP A 176 3.29 -19.26 -37.95
CA ASP A 176 3.29 -18.23 -39.00
C ASP A 176 2.57 -17.00 -38.45
N GLN A 177 3.27 -15.86 -38.40
CA GLN A 177 2.76 -14.66 -37.76
C GLN A 177 1.46 -14.15 -38.42
N LYS A 178 1.36 -14.24 -39.76
CA LYS A 178 0.19 -13.76 -40.49
C LYS A 178 -1.06 -14.58 -40.18
N THR A 179 -0.93 -15.91 -40.17
CA THR A 179 -2.01 -16.85 -39.85
C THR A 179 -2.41 -16.73 -38.38
N CYS A 180 -1.43 -16.64 -37.49
CA CYS A 180 -1.66 -16.69 -36.05
C CYS A 180 -2.16 -15.37 -35.43
N LYS A 181 -2.11 -14.25 -36.17
CA LYS A 181 -2.67 -12.95 -35.76
C LYS A 181 -4.16 -13.02 -35.39
N GLN A 182 -4.89 -14.04 -35.83
CA GLN A 182 -6.27 -14.28 -35.39
C GLN A 182 -6.39 -14.56 -33.88
N CYS A 183 -5.34 -15.10 -33.25
CA CYS A 183 -5.33 -15.39 -31.81
C CYS A 183 -5.47 -14.12 -30.96
N ASP A 184 -4.96 -12.99 -31.45
CA ASP A 184 -5.00 -11.69 -30.75
C ASP A 184 -6.44 -11.18 -30.53
N LYS A 185 -7.42 -11.73 -31.26
CA LYS A 185 -8.85 -11.43 -31.09
C LYS A 185 -9.48 -12.11 -29.87
N PHE A 186 -8.76 -13.04 -29.24
CA PHE A 186 -9.25 -13.92 -28.18
C PHE A 186 -8.32 -13.85 -26.96
N PRO A 187 -8.37 -12.75 -26.18
CA PRO A 187 -7.54 -12.61 -24.98
C PRO A 187 -7.84 -13.65 -23.91
N ASP A 188 -9.06 -14.21 -23.92
CA ASP A 188 -9.57 -15.21 -22.98
C ASP A 188 -9.36 -16.66 -23.45
N ILE A 189 -8.63 -16.89 -24.54
CA ILE A 189 -8.43 -18.23 -25.12
C ILE A 189 -7.79 -19.22 -24.15
N ASP A 190 -7.09 -18.73 -23.13
CA ASP A 190 -6.42 -19.55 -22.11
C ASP A 190 -7.42 -20.26 -21.18
N GLU A 191 -8.68 -19.78 -21.09
CA GLU A 191 -9.82 -20.45 -20.42
C GLU A 191 -10.12 -21.85 -21.00
N LEU A 192 -9.68 -22.14 -22.23
CA LEU A 192 -9.88 -23.45 -22.83
C LEU A 192 -9.16 -24.55 -22.05
N LEU A 193 -8.00 -24.26 -21.45
CA LEU A 193 -7.25 -25.28 -20.71
C LEU A 193 -7.87 -25.59 -19.35
N SER A 194 -8.43 -24.60 -18.64
CA SER A 194 -9.14 -24.83 -17.37
C SER A 194 -10.41 -25.68 -17.56
N SER A 195 -10.92 -25.72 -18.79
CA SER A 195 -12.06 -26.54 -19.21
C SER A 195 -11.68 -27.98 -19.63
N VAL A 196 -10.39 -28.36 -19.56
CA VAL A 196 -9.93 -29.71 -19.93
C VAL A 196 -9.93 -30.64 -18.73
N LYS A 197 -10.56 -31.82 -18.88
CA LYS A 197 -10.56 -32.90 -17.88
C LYS A 197 -10.05 -34.20 -18.47
N ILE A 198 -9.39 -35.02 -17.65
CA ILE A 198 -8.98 -36.37 -18.02
C ILE A 198 -9.74 -37.37 -17.16
N GLU A 199 -10.46 -38.29 -17.81
CA GLU A 199 -11.20 -39.36 -17.15
C GLU A 199 -10.98 -40.66 -17.94
N ASN A 200 -10.52 -41.72 -17.27
CA ASN A 200 -10.36 -43.07 -17.86
C ASN A 200 -9.58 -43.10 -19.19
N GLY A 201 -8.51 -42.31 -19.31
CA GLY A 201 -7.69 -42.23 -20.52
C GLY A 201 -8.31 -41.43 -21.68
N LEU A 202 -9.45 -40.77 -21.45
CA LEU A 202 -10.08 -39.83 -22.38
C LEU A 202 -9.82 -38.40 -21.90
N VAL A 203 -9.59 -37.51 -22.85
CA VAL A 203 -9.43 -36.07 -22.60
C VAL A 203 -10.68 -35.37 -23.08
N TYR A 204 -11.43 -34.81 -22.14
CA TYR A 204 -12.64 -34.04 -22.37
C TYR A 204 -12.34 -32.55 -22.39
N LEU A 205 -13.06 -31.81 -23.22
CA LEU A 205 -13.24 -30.38 -23.07
C LEU A 205 -14.69 -30.14 -22.62
N GLU A 206 -14.84 -29.51 -21.46
CA GLU A 206 -16.11 -29.15 -20.83
C GLU A 206 -16.21 -27.62 -20.73
N TYR A 207 -16.82 -26.98 -21.73
CA TYR A 207 -16.84 -25.52 -21.85
C TYR A 207 -18.25 -24.96 -21.65
N PRO A 208 -18.44 -23.92 -20.81
CA PRO A 208 -19.76 -23.46 -20.38
C PRO A 208 -20.55 -22.72 -21.47
N ASN A 209 -19.89 -22.20 -22.51
CA ASN A 209 -20.56 -21.39 -23.54
C ASN A 209 -20.19 -21.83 -24.97
N LEU A 210 -20.99 -22.71 -25.55
CA LEU A 210 -20.84 -23.25 -26.90
C LEU A 210 -20.84 -22.15 -27.98
N LYS A 211 -21.69 -21.13 -27.86
CA LYS A 211 -21.70 -19.99 -28.80
C LYS A 211 -20.36 -19.26 -28.79
N LYS A 212 -19.76 -19.05 -27.62
CA LYS A 212 -18.42 -18.46 -27.46
C LYS A 212 -17.34 -19.41 -28.01
N LEU A 213 -17.41 -20.71 -27.68
CA LEU A 213 -16.48 -21.73 -28.19
C LEU A 213 -16.42 -21.78 -29.72
N LYS A 214 -17.58 -21.71 -30.38
CA LYS A 214 -17.67 -21.67 -31.86
C LYS A 214 -16.99 -20.44 -32.47
N LYS A 215 -16.87 -19.33 -31.74
CA LYS A 215 -16.18 -18.12 -32.23
C LYS A 215 -14.67 -18.30 -32.33
N TYR A 216 -14.07 -19.13 -31.47
CA TYR A 216 -12.64 -19.46 -31.54
C TYR A 216 -12.34 -20.19 -32.86
N PHE A 217 -13.10 -21.24 -33.18
CA PHE A 217 -12.87 -22.08 -34.34
C PHE A 217 -13.78 -21.69 -35.51
N ARG A 218 -13.39 -20.74 -36.36
CA ARG A 218 -14.21 -20.30 -37.52
C ARG A 218 -13.95 -21.13 -38.77
N GLY A 219 -12.69 -21.51 -39.00
CA GLY A 219 -12.26 -22.32 -40.13
C GLY A 219 -12.42 -23.81 -39.88
N LEU A 220 -12.72 -24.58 -40.94
CA LEU A 220 -12.83 -26.05 -40.87
C LEU A 220 -11.53 -26.75 -40.43
N LYS A 221 -10.39 -26.08 -40.63
CA LYS A 221 -9.04 -26.54 -40.30
C LYS A 221 -8.49 -25.92 -39.00
N ASP A 222 -9.30 -25.13 -38.30
CA ASP A 222 -9.00 -24.69 -36.94
C ASP A 222 -9.25 -25.85 -35.99
N GLY A 223 -8.57 -25.88 -34.85
CA GLY A 223 -8.72 -27.00 -33.93
C GLY A 223 -7.84 -26.96 -32.70
N LEU A 224 -7.77 -28.09 -32.04
CA LEU A 224 -7.00 -28.29 -30.81
C LEU A 224 -6.11 -29.53 -30.92
N ALA A 225 -4.96 -29.49 -30.27
CA ALA A 225 -4.16 -30.66 -29.97
C ALA A 225 -3.77 -30.64 -28.49
N VAL A 226 -3.79 -31.82 -27.87
CA VAL A 226 -3.40 -32.02 -26.47
C VAL A 226 -1.95 -32.51 -26.45
N ASP A 227 -1.08 -31.90 -25.66
CA ASP A 227 0.32 -32.28 -25.53
C ASP A 227 0.65 -32.65 -24.08
N LEU A 228 1.04 -33.91 -23.87
CA LEU A 228 1.35 -34.45 -22.54
C LEU A 228 2.84 -34.28 -22.24
N VAL A 229 3.19 -33.28 -21.43
CA VAL A 229 4.57 -32.96 -21.07
C VAL A 229 4.91 -33.63 -19.75
N LEU A 230 6.01 -34.38 -19.68
CA LEU A 230 6.43 -35.04 -18.44
C LEU A 230 7.39 -34.15 -17.63
N LYS A 231 7.30 -34.22 -16.31
CA LYS A 231 8.28 -33.60 -15.42
C LYS A 231 9.68 -34.20 -15.62
N ASP A 232 9.75 -35.50 -15.93
CA ASP A 232 11.00 -36.20 -16.26
C ASP A 232 11.72 -35.65 -17.50
N ALA A 233 11.03 -34.85 -18.33
CA ALA A 233 11.66 -34.12 -19.43
C ALA A 233 12.51 -32.92 -18.97
N TYR A 234 12.51 -32.60 -17.67
CA TYR A 234 13.27 -31.52 -17.06
C TYR A 234 14.23 -32.05 -15.97
N PRO A 235 15.16 -32.98 -16.30
CA PRO A 235 16.04 -33.60 -15.30
C PRO A 235 17.05 -32.58 -14.75
N CYS A 236 17.40 -32.67 -13.47
CA CYS A 236 18.42 -31.79 -12.87
C CYS A 236 19.84 -32.04 -13.38
N SER A 237 20.15 -33.29 -13.77
CA SER A 237 21.50 -33.70 -14.17
C SER A 237 21.88 -33.37 -15.62
N ASN A 238 20.91 -32.97 -16.47
CA ASN A 238 21.11 -32.82 -17.92
C ASN A 238 20.24 -31.71 -18.51
N GLU A 239 20.41 -31.42 -19.80
CA GLU A 239 19.49 -30.56 -20.57
C GLU A 239 18.05 -31.10 -20.61
N ASN A 240 17.11 -30.21 -20.90
CA ASN A 240 15.71 -30.59 -21.06
C ASN A 240 15.54 -31.58 -22.23
N ILE A 241 14.82 -32.68 -22.00
CA ILE A 241 14.65 -33.79 -22.95
C ILE A 241 13.45 -33.49 -23.86
N MET A 242 13.67 -32.65 -24.87
CA MET A 242 12.68 -32.26 -25.87
C MET A 242 13.33 -31.99 -27.23
N ASP A 243 12.51 -31.88 -28.27
CA ASP A 243 12.93 -31.42 -29.59
C ASP A 243 12.36 -30.01 -29.84
N ASN A 244 13.24 -29.02 -29.74
CA ASN A 244 12.92 -27.62 -29.93
C ASN A 244 12.56 -27.25 -31.38
N ASN A 245 12.69 -28.17 -32.35
CA ASN A 245 12.18 -27.97 -33.72
C ASN A 245 10.68 -28.29 -33.87
N LEU A 246 10.06 -28.87 -32.83
CA LEU A 246 8.64 -29.21 -32.81
C LEU A 246 7.83 -28.13 -32.08
N SER A 247 6.56 -28.06 -32.42
CA SER A 247 5.59 -27.21 -31.72
C SER A 247 5.10 -27.81 -30.40
N SER A 248 5.29 -29.12 -30.22
CA SER A 248 4.98 -29.87 -28.99
C SER A 248 6.26 -30.18 -28.25
N LYS A 249 6.19 -30.15 -26.92
CA LYS A 249 7.29 -30.51 -26.03
C LYS A 249 7.19 -31.93 -25.51
N GLY A 250 5.98 -32.48 -25.50
CA GLY A 250 5.68 -33.78 -24.94
C GLY A 250 5.12 -34.77 -25.96
N TYR A 251 4.29 -35.67 -25.45
CA TYR A 251 3.55 -36.59 -26.30
C TYR A 251 2.27 -35.91 -26.82
N MET A 252 2.40 -35.19 -27.94
CA MET A 252 1.24 -34.62 -28.65
C MET A 252 0.26 -35.72 -29.06
N LEU A 253 -1.03 -35.59 -28.75
CA LEU A 253 -2.12 -36.45 -29.22
C LEU A 253 -2.60 -36.01 -30.61
N LYS A 254 -3.49 -36.79 -31.24
CA LYS A 254 -3.96 -36.47 -32.61
C LYS A 254 -4.78 -35.18 -32.57
N PRO A 255 -4.49 -34.18 -33.43
CA PRO A 255 -5.30 -32.97 -33.50
C PRO A 255 -6.77 -33.27 -33.81
N ILE A 256 -7.67 -32.49 -33.19
CA ILE A 256 -9.10 -32.48 -33.47
C ILE A 256 -9.48 -31.14 -34.11
N TYR A 257 -10.00 -31.20 -35.34
CA TYR A 257 -10.39 -30.01 -36.10
C TYR A 257 -11.87 -29.69 -35.93
N GLN A 258 -12.24 -28.43 -36.19
CA GLN A 258 -13.55 -27.82 -35.92
C GLN A 258 -14.73 -28.75 -36.23
N LYS A 259 -14.81 -29.31 -37.44
CA LYS A 259 -15.93 -30.20 -37.83
C LYS A 259 -16.10 -31.38 -36.87
N LYS A 260 -15.00 -32.03 -36.47
CA LYS A 260 -15.03 -33.15 -35.54
C LYS A 260 -15.23 -32.66 -34.10
N LEU A 261 -14.53 -31.59 -33.71
CA LEU A 261 -14.63 -30.96 -32.40
C LEU A 261 -16.09 -30.61 -32.05
N LEU A 262 -16.81 -29.95 -32.95
CA LEU A 262 -18.20 -29.57 -32.72
C LEU A 262 -19.16 -30.78 -32.80
N LYS A 263 -18.88 -31.79 -33.63
CA LYS A 263 -19.71 -33.00 -33.78
C LYS A 263 -19.70 -33.90 -32.54
N VAL A 264 -18.60 -33.91 -31.78
CA VAL A 264 -18.48 -34.76 -30.59
C VAL A 264 -19.17 -34.19 -29.34
N ASN A 265 -19.80 -33.00 -29.43
CA ASN A 265 -20.53 -32.41 -28.31
C ASN A 265 -21.68 -33.34 -27.84
N GLU A 266 -21.55 -33.90 -26.65
CA GLU A 266 -22.50 -34.79 -25.99
C GLU A 266 -23.73 -34.02 -25.51
N ASN A 267 -23.56 -32.80 -25.01
CA ASN A 267 -24.65 -32.00 -24.43
C ASN A 267 -25.69 -31.59 -25.49
N VAL A 268 -25.26 -31.25 -26.71
CA VAL A 268 -26.17 -30.90 -27.82
C VAL A 268 -26.84 -32.13 -28.44
N LYS A 269 -26.24 -33.32 -28.29
CA LYS A 269 -26.91 -34.58 -28.68
C LYS A 269 -28.05 -34.93 -27.73
N LEU A 270 -27.89 -34.63 -26.44
CA LEU A 270 -28.90 -34.84 -25.42
C LEU A 270 -30.01 -33.79 -25.49
N ASP A 271 -29.63 -32.51 -25.67
CA ASP A 271 -30.56 -31.39 -25.83
C ASP A 271 -30.05 -30.39 -26.89
N PRO A 272 -30.71 -30.30 -28.07
CA PRO A 272 -30.33 -29.36 -29.12
C PRO A 272 -30.30 -27.87 -28.71
N LYS A 273 -31.01 -27.50 -27.64
CA LYS A 273 -31.04 -26.12 -27.11
C LYS A 273 -29.91 -25.83 -26.12
N ASN A 274 -29.16 -26.83 -25.69
CA ASN A 274 -28.10 -26.69 -24.70
C ASN A 274 -26.94 -25.83 -25.23
N ASN A 275 -26.60 -24.76 -24.50
CA ASN A 275 -25.52 -23.84 -24.86
C ASN A 275 -24.17 -24.19 -24.21
N THR A 276 -24.01 -25.40 -23.67
CA THR A 276 -22.72 -25.87 -23.12
C THR A 276 -22.06 -26.87 -24.08
N TYR A 277 -20.78 -27.14 -23.88
CA TYR A 277 -20.02 -28.11 -24.65
C TYR A 277 -19.40 -29.14 -23.72
N LYS A 278 -19.60 -30.43 -24.01
CA LYS A 278 -18.84 -31.53 -23.43
C LYS A 278 -18.47 -32.48 -24.56
N GLY A 279 -17.18 -32.72 -24.78
CA GLY A 279 -16.77 -33.63 -25.86
C GLY A 279 -15.37 -34.16 -25.68
N VAL A 280 -15.17 -35.42 -26.11
CA VAL A 280 -13.86 -36.07 -26.13
C VAL A 280 -13.00 -35.44 -27.23
N ILE A 281 -11.98 -34.68 -26.83
CA ILE A 281 -11.05 -34.00 -27.74
C ILE A 281 -9.83 -34.85 -28.07
N ALA A 282 -9.44 -35.77 -27.19
CA ALA A 282 -8.35 -36.70 -27.44
C ALA A 282 -8.50 -38.01 -26.65
N LYS A 283 -7.82 -39.06 -27.11
CA LYS A 283 -7.71 -40.36 -26.41
C LYS A 283 -6.23 -40.65 -26.15
N ILE A 284 -5.90 -40.92 -24.89
CA ILE A 284 -4.57 -41.34 -24.48
C ILE A 284 -4.37 -42.81 -24.90
N PRO A 285 -3.24 -43.18 -25.50
CA PRO A 285 -2.96 -44.58 -25.83
C PRO A 285 -3.02 -45.46 -24.58
N SER A 286 -3.72 -46.60 -24.64
CA SER A 286 -3.97 -47.47 -23.48
C SER A 286 -2.69 -47.85 -22.72
N LYS A 287 -1.59 -48.08 -23.45
CA LYS A 287 -0.26 -48.38 -22.88
C LYS A 287 0.33 -47.30 -21.98
N TYR A 288 -0.17 -46.07 -22.04
CA TYR A 288 0.32 -44.93 -21.26
C TYR A 288 -0.63 -44.50 -20.15
N VAL A 289 -1.88 -44.98 -20.14
CA VAL A 289 -2.89 -44.59 -19.15
C VAL A 289 -2.40 -44.87 -17.73
N ASN A 290 -1.82 -46.06 -17.51
CA ASN A 290 -1.31 -46.45 -16.20
C ASN A 290 0.08 -45.86 -15.86
N THR A 291 0.76 -45.26 -16.85
CA THR A 291 2.08 -44.60 -16.65
C THR A 291 1.92 -43.14 -16.25
N LEU A 292 0.77 -42.52 -16.55
CA LEU A 292 0.50 -41.11 -16.28
C LEU A 292 0.02 -40.93 -14.83
N ASN A 293 0.94 -40.54 -13.95
CA ASN A 293 0.61 -40.00 -12.63
C ASN A 293 0.44 -38.48 -12.75
N THR A 294 -0.70 -37.93 -12.32
CA THR A 294 -1.06 -36.50 -12.44
C THR A 294 -0.07 -35.53 -11.77
N LEU A 295 0.79 -36.00 -10.85
CA LEU A 295 1.87 -35.22 -10.26
C LEU A 295 3.14 -35.14 -11.12
N LYS A 296 3.25 -36.00 -12.16
CA LYS A 296 4.46 -36.16 -12.99
C LYS A 296 4.27 -35.68 -14.44
N TYR A 297 3.13 -35.13 -14.80
CA TYR A 297 2.91 -34.55 -16.11
C TYR A 297 2.02 -33.30 -16.09
N GLU A 298 2.07 -32.56 -17.18
CA GLU A 298 1.23 -31.41 -17.48
C GLU A 298 0.55 -31.60 -18.84
N ILE A 299 -0.61 -30.96 -18.98
CA ILE A 299 -1.29 -30.84 -20.26
C ILE A 299 -1.02 -29.46 -20.81
N ASN A 300 -0.50 -29.42 -22.03
CA ASN A 300 -0.53 -28.24 -22.86
C ASN A 300 -1.67 -28.38 -23.88
N LEU A 301 -2.37 -27.28 -24.16
CA LEU A 301 -3.36 -27.21 -25.22
C LEU A 301 -2.80 -26.37 -26.39
N ILE A 302 -2.56 -27.02 -27.52
CA ILE A 302 -2.09 -26.36 -28.74
C ILE A 302 -3.30 -25.91 -29.53
N TYR A 303 -3.46 -24.60 -29.64
CA TYR A 303 -4.47 -23.95 -30.46
C TYR A 303 -4.01 -23.86 -31.92
N ILE A 304 -4.87 -24.32 -32.83
CA ILE A 304 -4.55 -24.51 -34.24
C ILE A 304 -5.46 -23.62 -35.09
N VAL A 305 -4.86 -22.86 -36.01
CA VAL A 305 -5.56 -22.05 -37.03
C VAL A 305 -5.06 -22.49 -38.40
N ASP A 306 -5.96 -22.92 -39.29
CA ASP A 306 -5.62 -23.43 -40.63
C ASP A 306 -4.43 -24.43 -40.65
N LYS A 307 -4.43 -25.40 -39.71
CA LYS A 307 -3.34 -26.37 -39.47
C LYS A 307 -2.00 -25.78 -38.98
N VAL A 308 -1.90 -24.49 -38.71
CA VAL A 308 -0.73 -23.87 -38.07
C VAL A 308 -0.85 -23.98 -36.54
N ALA A 309 0.20 -24.44 -35.87
CA ALA A 309 0.28 -24.42 -34.40
C ALA A 309 0.55 -22.99 -33.90
N CYS A 310 -0.50 -22.27 -33.49
CA CYS A 310 -0.43 -20.83 -33.25
C CYS A 310 -0.15 -20.44 -31.81
N LYS A 311 -0.79 -21.10 -30.84
CA LYS A 311 -0.59 -20.82 -29.41
C LYS A 311 -0.50 -22.13 -28.64
N THR A 312 0.42 -22.21 -27.68
CA THR A 312 0.46 -23.31 -26.71
C THR A 312 0.03 -22.77 -25.37
N ILE A 313 -1.16 -23.17 -24.92
CA ILE A 313 -1.73 -22.79 -23.64
C ILE A 313 -1.18 -23.76 -22.59
N LYS A 314 -0.62 -23.22 -21.52
CA LYS A 314 -0.01 -23.97 -20.42
C LYS A 314 -0.79 -23.74 -19.13
N ARG A 315 -0.61 -24.60 -18.14
CA ARG A 315 -1.19 -24.37 -16.81
C ARG A 315 -0.70 -23.04 -16.25
N SER A 316 -1.64 -22.28 -15.70
CA SER A 316 -1.38 -21.06 -14.96
C SER A 316 -1.92 -21.20 -13.54
N TYR A 317 -1.35 -20.43 -12.62
CA TYR A 317 -1.68 -20.43 -11.19
C TYR A 317 -1.62 -18.99 -10.67
N LEU A 318 -2.51 -18.67 -9.73
CA LEU A 318 -2.55 -17.38 -9.05
C LEU A 318 -2.66 -17.67 -7.55
N GLU A 319 -1.93 -16.91 -6.74
CA GLU A 319 -2.11 -16.92 -5.29
C GLU A 319 -3.45 -16.28 -4.95
N ASP A 320 -4.22 -16.93 -4.09
CA ASP A 320 -5.42 -16.37 -3.49
C ASP A 320 -5.03 -15.79 -2.12
N GLY A 321 -5.02 -14.47 -2.02
CA GLY A 321 -4.86 -13.78 -0.74
C GLY A 321 -6.11 -12.97 -0.50
N GLY A 322 -6.91 -13.41 0.47
CA GLY A 322 -8.05 -12.64 0.96
C GLY A 322 -7.60 -11.22 1.28
N ALA A 323 -8.17 -10.24 0.56
CA ALA A 323 -7.82 -8.85 0.76
C ALA A 323 -8.54 -8.33 2.01
N GLU A 324 -7.77 -7.88 3.00
CA GLU A 324 -8.28 -6.98 4.03
C GLU A 324 -8.11 -5.52 3.61
N SER A 325 -9.03 -4.66 4.09
CA SER A 325 -9.14 -3.23 3.78
C SER A 325 -7.81 -2.45 3.88
N LEU A 326 -7.66 -1.46 3.00
CA LEU A 326 -6.37 -0.85 2.66
C LEU A 326 -5.97 0.33 3.55
N ILE A 327 -6.89 0.91 4.31
CA ILE A 327 -6.59 1.88 5.38
C ILE A 327 -7.74 1.73 6.39
N PRO A 328 -7.49 1.59 7.71
CA PRO A 328 -8.57 1.66 8.68
C PRO A 328 -9.15 3.09 8.65
N LEU A 329 -10.25 3.27 7.92
CA LEU A 329 -11.05 4.50 8.02
C LEU A 329 -11.79 4.44 9.35
N THR A 330 -11.47 5.40 10.21
CA THR A 330 -12.20 5.74 11.43
C THR A 330 -12.71 7.18 11.30
N VAL A 331 -13.39 7.68 12.33
CA VAL A 331 -13.79 9.08 12.44
C VAL A 331 -12.56 9.97 12.24
N TYR A 332 -12.68 10.98 11.39
CA TYR A 332 -11.64 11.96 11.15
C TYR A 332 -11.94 13.24 11.94
N PRO A 333 -11.09 13.62 12.92
CA PRO A 333 -11.31 14.81 13.73
C PRO A 333 -11.06 16.09 12.94
N ASP A 334 -11.50 17.22 13.49
CA ASP A 334 -11.07 18.53 13.03
C ASP A 334 -9.60 18.74 13.41
N THR A 335 -8.70 18.67 12.43
CA THR A 335 -7.25 18.82 12.62
C THR A 335 -6.74 20.09 11.94
N LEU A 336 -5.87 20.85 12.61
CA LEU A 336 -5.09 21.89 11.94
C LEU A 336 -3.82 21.28 11.31
N THR A 337 -3.38 21.85 10.20
CA THR A 337 -2.06 21.57 9.65
C THR A 337 -0.97 22.05 10.63
N MET A 338 0.18 21.36 10.67
CA MET A 338 1.28 21.63 11.61
C MET A 338 1.79 23.09 11.62
N ASN A 339 1.44 23.90 10.62
CA ASN A 339 1.92 25.25 10.40
C ASN A 339 0.87 26.35 10.68
N ASP A 340 -0.20 26.09 11.43
CA ASP A 340 -1.18 27.14 11.76
C ASP A 340 -0.64 28.13 12.81
N PRO A 341 -0.42 29.42 12.46
CA PRO A 341 0.02 30.45 13.41
C PRO A 341 -1.02 30.75 14.51
N LYS A 342 -2.27 30.29 14.38
CA LYS A 342 -3.35 30.45 15.38
C LYS A 342 -3.51 29.24 16.30
N ARG A 343 -2.58 28.28 16.29
CA ARG A 343 -2.60 27.09 17.14
C ARG A 343 -2.67 27.49 18.63
N TYR A 344 -3.57 26.85 19.38
CA TYR A 344 -3.65 27.02 20.82
C TYR A 344 -2.45 26.34 21.50
N MET A 345 -1.83 27.06 22.42
CA MET A 345 -0.85 26.52 23.36
C MET A 345 -1.22 27.04 24.75
N PRO A 346 -1.29 26.19 25.78
CA PRO A 346 -1.50 26.65 27.14
C PRO A 346 -0.35 27.57 27.54
N LYS A 347 -0.69 28.76 28.04
CA LYS A 347 0.27 29.73 28.53
C LYS A 347 -0.02 29.98 30.00
N SER A 348 1.04 30.07 30.80
CA SER A 348 0.89 30.42 32.21
C SER A 348 0.49 31.89 32.28
N GLU A 349 -0.74 32.13 32.72
CA GLU A 349 -1.35 33.45 32.80
C GLU A 349 -1.45 33.88 34.27
N ASN A 350 -1.33 35.18 34.50
CA ASN A 350 -1.56 35.79 35.80
C ASN A 350 -3.03 36.21 35.92
N GLN A 351 -3.65 35.91 37.04
CA GLN A 351 -5.04 36.28 37.32
C GLN A 351 -5.19 36.75 38.78
N GLU A 352 -6.13 37.66 39.02
CA GLU A 352 -6.59 38.01 40.36
C GLU A 352 -7.79 37.15 40.74
N LEU A 353 -7.71 36.49 41.90
CA LEU A 353 -8.79 35.72 42.51
C LEU A 353 -9.21 36.40 43.82
N GLU A 354 -10.52 36.51 44.05
CA GLU A 354 -11.07 37.19 45.22
C GLU A 354 -12.04 36.28 45.97
N PHE A 355 -11.95 36.28 47.29
CA PHE A 355 -12.98 35.72 48.17
C PHE A 355 -13.01 36.43 49.53
N THR A 356 -14.09 36.22 50.28
CA THR A 356 -14.31 36.87 51.58
C THR A 356 -14.48 35.82 52.67
N ILE A 357 -13.76 35.98 53.79
CA ILE A 357 -13.91 35.16 55.00
C ILE A 357 -14.55 36.02 56.09
N TYR A 358 -15.70 35.59 56.61
CA TYR A 358 -16.32 36.21 57.79
C TYR A 358 -15.77 35.59 59.07
N PHE A 359 -15.53 36.40 60.10
CA PHE A 359 -14.90 35.96 61.34
C PHE A 359 -15.91 35.65 62.44
N GLU A 360 -15.75 34.46 63.02
CA GLU A 360 -16.44 34.05 64.23
C GLU A 360 -15.87 34.75 65.47
N GLN A 361 -16.73 34.99 66.46
CA GLN A 361 -16.34 35.62 67.71
C GLN A 361 -15.37 34.69 68.46
N GLY A 362 -14.21 35.24 68.86
CA GLY A 362 -13.18 34.49 69.59
C GLY A 362 -12.22 33.63 68.74
N LYS A 363 -12.52 33.35 67.46
CA LYS A 363 -11.58 32.64 66.57
C LYS A 363 -10.49 33.58 66.07
N ALA A 364 -9.23 33.28 66.40
CA ALA A 364 -8.07 34.09 66.03
C ALA A 364 -7.09 33.37 65.08
N THR A 365 -7.18 32.03 64.98
CA THR A 365 -6.29 31.20 64.18
C THR A 365 -7.07 30.50 63.07
N TYR A 366 -6.53 30.56 61.86
CA TYR A 366 -7.03 29.85 60.69
C TYR A 366 -6.01 28.81 60.26
N ASP A 367 -6.46 27.57 60.04
CA ASP A 367 -5.63 26.50 59.51
C ASP A 367 -5.94 26.23 58.03
N THR A 368 -5.28 25.22 57.45
CA THR A 368 -5.49 24.87 56.05
C THR A 368 -6.91 24.36 55.79
N LYS A 369 -7.56 23.65 56.73
CA LYS A 369 -8.92 23.12 56.58
C LYS A 369 -9.95 24.24 56.56
N ASP A 370 -9.73 25.29 57.35
CA ASP A 370 -10.60 26.47 57.40
C ASP A 370 -10.66 27.22 56.06
N ILE A 371 -9.58 27.18 55.27
CA ILE A 371 -9.45 27.91 54.00
C ILE A 371 -9.80 27.03 52.79
N GLU A 372 -9.67 25.70 52.92
CA GLU A 372 -9.84 24.74 51.82
C GLU A 372 -11.19 24.89 51.10
N GLY A 373 -12.27 25.16 51.84
CA GLY A 373 -13.62 25.35 51.28
C GLY A 373 -13.70 26.55 50.33
N PHE A 374 -13.05 27.66 50.68
CA PHE A 374 -13.02 28.86 49.84
C PHE A 374 -12.21 28.64 48.56
N LEU A 375 -11.05 27.98 48.66
CA LEU A 375 -10.23 27.67 47.49
C LEU A 375 -10.96 26.71 46.52
N LYS A 376 -11.67 25.71 47.05
CA LYS A 376 -12.52 24.83 46.23
C LYS A 376 -13.67 25.58 45.56
N ALA A 377 -14.29 26.53 46.25
CA ALA A 377 -15.39 27.34 45.71
C ALA A 377 -14.96 28.24 44.54
N LEU A 378 -13.69 28.62 44.45
CA LEU A 378 -13.15 29.37 43.30
C LEU A 378 -13.20 28.56 41.99
N ASN A 379 -13.26 27.22 42.08
CA ASN A 379 -13.30 26.30 40.95
C ASN A 379 -12.21 26.61 39.90
N GLN A 380 -10.97 26.83 40.36
CA GLN A 380 -9.82 27.13 39.51
C GLN A 380 -8.84 25.95 39.43
N PRO A 381 -8.08 25.82 38.33
CA PRO A 381 -6.95 24.90 38.21
C PRO A 381 -5.87 25.16 39.25
N ASP A 382 -4.90 24.26 39.37
CA ASP A 382 -3.75 24.45 40.27
C ASP A 382 -2.98 25.74 39.91
N PHE A 383 -2.69 26.56 40.92
CA PHE A 383 -2.03 27.86 40.78
C PHE A 383 -1.04 28.11 41.91
N ILE A 384 -0.12 29.04 41.66
CA ILE A 384 0.84 29.54 42.63
C ILE A 384 0.47 30.98 42.95
N VAL A 385 0.33 31.30 44.23
CA VAL A 385 0.06 32.65 44.71
C VAL A 385 1.37 33.43 44.75
N SER A 386 1.43 34.57 44.06
CA SER A 386 2.56 35.50 44.17
C SER A 386 2.34 36.50 45.30
N ASP A 387 1.14 37.11 45.31
CA ASP A 387 0.79 38.19 46.23
C ASP A 387 -0.56 37.94 46.88
N ILE A 388 -0.66 38.25 48.17
CA ILE A 388 -1.93 38.27 48.92
C ILE A 388 -2.17 39.67 49.45
N ILE A 389 -3.30 40.25 49.09
CA ILE A 389 -3.80 41.49 49.67
C ILE A 389 -4.97 41.11 50.56
N ILE A 390 -4.88 41.44 51.85
CA ILE A 390 -5.94 41.22 52.84
C ILE A 390 -6.42 42.55 53.37
N ASP A 391 -7.68 42.87 53.09
CA ASP A 391 -8.38 43.98 53.71
C ASP A 391 -9.26 43.43 54.83
N ALA A 392 -8.77 43.57 56.07
CA ALA A 392 -9.39 43.05 57.27
C ALA A 392 -10.21 44.12 57.99
N HIS A 393 -11.49 43.82 58.16
CA HIS A 393 -12.48 44.70 58.76
C HIS A 393 -12.85 44.20 60.15
N SER A 394 -12.84 45.13 61.12
CA SER A 394 -13.28 44.90 62.49
C SER A 394 -14.61 45.57 62.77
N SER A 395 -15.41 44.90 63.58
CA SER A 395 -16.59 45.49 64.20
C SER A 395 -16.19 46.58 65.21
N LEU A 396 -17.15 47.43 65.55
CA LEU A 396 -16.88 48.69 66.25
C LEU A 396 -16.67 48.53 67.76
N GLU A 397 -17.13 47.44 68.35
CA GLU A 397 -17.02 47.15 69.77
C GLU A 397 -15.59 46.83 70.18
N GLY A 398 -15.18 47.29 71.37
CA GLY A 398 -13.87 46.99 71.93
C GLY A 398 -12.80 48.07 71.68
N ASP A 399 -11.61 47.81 72.22
CA ASP A 399 -10.47 48.72 72.12
C ASP A 399 -9.89 48.70 70.69
N SER A 400 -9.73 49.87 70.07
CA SER A 400 -9.29 49.98 68.67
C SER A 400 -7.89 49.42 68.42
N LEU A 401 -6.98 49.53 69.40
CA LEU A 401 -5.64 48.95 69.32
C LEU A 401 -5.68 47.43 69.48
N MET A 402 -6.50 46.90 70.37
CA MET A 402 -6.68 45.46 70.52
C MET A 402 -7.37 44.83 69.29
N ASN A 403 -8.37 45.48 68.73
CA ASN A 403 -9.05 45.01 67.52
C ASN A 403 -8.12 45.04 66.30
N ALA A 404 -7.33 46.10 66.13
CA ALA A 404 -6.34 46.17 65.07
C ALA A 404 -5.28 45.05 65.21
N LYS A 405 -4.77 44.80 66.42
CA LYS A 405 -3.84 43.68 66.69
C LYS A 405 -4.47 42.32 66.42
N LEU A 406 -5.73 42.11 66.83
CA LEU A 406 -6.45 40.87 66.60
C LEU A 406 -6.67 40.62 65.10
N GLN A 407 -7.04 41.64 64.34
CA GLN A 407 -7.22 41.52 62.89
C GLN A 407 -5.91 41.28 62.15
N GLN A 408 -4.85 41.95 62.57
CA GLN A 408 -3.52 41.69 62.03
C GLN A 408 -3.09 40.24 62.30
N SER A 409 -3.35 39.72 63.51
CA SER A 409 -3.06 38.33 63.86
C SER A 409 -3.87 37.33 63.02
N ARG A 410 -5.17 37.61 62.79
CA ARG A 410 -6.05 36.79 61.95
C ARG A 410 -5.58 36.77 60.51
N ALA A 411 -5.36 37.95 59.93
CA ALA A 411 -4.88 38.11 58.56
C ALA A 411 -3.53 37.40 58.37
N LYS A 412 -2.61 37.51 59.35
CA LYS A 412 -1.34 36.76 59.32
C LYS A 412 -1.57 35.25 59.34
N SER A 413 -2.47 34.75 60.19
CA SER A 413 -2.77 33.31 60.22
C SER A 413 -3.37 32.79 58.90
N ILE A 414 -4.13 33.63 58.19
CA ILE A 414 -4.67 33.32 56.85
C ILE A 414 -3.54 33.27 55.82
N VAL A 415 -2.62 34.24 55.84
CA VAL A 415 -1.42 34.23 54.98
C VAL A 415 -0.59 32.97 55.24
N ASP A 416 -0.35 32.62 56.51
CA ASP A 416 0.42 31.44 56.89
C ASP A 416 -0.25 30.15 56.41
N ALA A 417 -1.58 30.07 56.52
CA ALA A 417 -2.36 28.93 56.05
C ALA A 417 -2.38 28.83 54.50
N LEU A 418 -2.50 29.95 53.78
CA LEU A 418 -2.39 30.00 52.32
C LEU A 418 -0.97 29.66 51.84
N GLY A 419 0.05 30.14 52.54
CA GLY A 419 1.46 29.87 52.25
C GLY A 419 1.79 28.38 52.32
N LYS A 420 1.16 27.61 53.21
CA LYS A 420 1.36 26.16 53.35
C LYS A 420 0.90 25.34 52.12
N TYR A 421 0.09 25.92 51.22
CA TYR A 421 -0.31 25.25 49.97
C TYR A 421 0.79 25.28 48.90
N GLN A 422 1.86 26.04 49.10
CA GLN A 422 2.95 26.17 48.14
C GLN A 422 4.33 26.18 48.79
N LYS A 423 5.37 25.91 47.98
CA LYS A 423 6.76 25.97 48.43
C LYS A 423 7.39 27.36 48.33
N LYS A 424 6.82 28.23 47.50
CA LYS A 424 7.35 29.56 47.21
C LYS A 424 6.84 30.55 48.26
N GLU A 425 7.71 31.40 48.77
CA GLU A 425 7.30 32.49 49.67
C GLU A 425 6.32 33.45 48.97
N VAL A 426 5.33 33.89 49.72
CA VAL A 426 4.25 34.78 49.27
C VAL A 426 4.50 36.18 49.82
N THR A 427 4.45 37.19 48.96
CA THR A 427 4.42 38.58 49.39
C THR A 427 3.01 38.94 49.84
N TYR A 428 2.87 39.71 50.91
CA TYR A 428 1.55 40.07 51.42
C TYR A 428 1.46 41.50 51.91
N VAL A 429 0.28 42.09 51.75
CA VAL A 429 -0.10 43.39 52.31
C VAL A 429 -1.37 43.19 53.11
N ILE A 430 -1.34 43.59 54.38
CA ILE A 430 -2.51 43.54 55.27
C ILE A 430 -2.89 44.97 55.58
N THR A 431 -4.11 45.36 55.24
CA THR A 431 -4.72 46.60 55.70
C THR A 431 -5.79 46.27 56.73
N THR A 432 -5.88 47.07 57.78
CA THR A 432 -6.92 46.93 58.81
C THR A 432 -7.72 48.20 58.90
N SER A 433 -9.05 48.09 58.87
CA SER A 433 -9.94 49.21 59.14
C SER A 433 -11.09 48.79 60.06
N ASP A 434 -11.71 49.76 60.70
CA ASP A 434 -12.99 49.54 61.36
C ASP A 434 -14.14 49.70 60.35
N SER A 435 -15.19 48.94 60.57
CA SER A 435 -16.37 48.90 59.70
C SER A 435 -17.35 50.05 59.95
N TRP A 436 -16.88 51.22 60.37
CA TRP A 436 -17.75 52.33 60.81
C TRP A 436 -18.76 52.75 59.74
N ASP A 437 -18.33 52.90 58.50
CA ASP A 437 -19.25 53.26 57.41
C ASP A 437 -20.23 52.13 57.08
N MET A 438 -19.77 50.87 57.11
CA MET A 438 -20.61 49.69 56.89
C MET A 438 -21.65 49.48 58.00
N PHE A 439 -21.29 49.79 59.24
CA PHE A 439 -22.18 49.75 60.39
C PHE A 439 -23.31 50.77 60.24
N LYS A 440 -22.98 52.02 59.92
CA LYS A 440 -23.98 53.07 59.68
C LYS A 440 -24.97 52.62 58.60
N ASP A 441 -24.50 52.02 57.52
CA ASP A 441 -25.37 51.53 56.45
C ASP A 441 -26.22 50.33 56.86
N SER A 442 -25.69 49.45 57.71
CA SER A 442 -26.39 48.27 58.22
C SER A 442 -27.49 48.64 59.23
N VAL A 443 -27.21 49.56 60.15
CA VAL A 443 -28.18 49.96 61.18
C VAL A 443 -29.24 50.94 60.67
N ARG A 444 -28.95 51.75 59.64
CA ARG A 444 -29.94 52.64 58.96
C ARG A 444 -31.19 51.92 58.49
N LYS A 445 -31.06 50.64 58.16
CA LYS A 445 -32.15 49.78 57.64
C LYS A 445 -32.80 48.93 58.73
N SER A 446 -32.52 49.21 60.01
CA SER A 446 -32.96 48.42 61.16
C SER A 446 -33.71 49.25 62.21
N GLU A 447 -34.20 48.59 63.25
CA GLU A 447 -34.74 49.25 64.45
C GLU A 447 -33.72 50.16 65.16
N PHE A 448 -32.43 50.01 64.87
CA PHE A 448 -31.32 50.78 65.42
C PHE A 448 -30.89 51.97 64.55
N LYS A 449 -31.73 52.43 63.61
CA LYS A 449 -31.39 53.52 62.67
C LYS A 449 -30.79 54.77 63.35
N ASN A 450 -31.22 55.07 64.57
CA ASN A 450 -30.76 56.23 65.33
C ASN A 450 -29.25 56.16 65.63
N LEU A 451 -28.66 54.96 65.69
CA LEU A 451 -27.21 54.78 65.91
C LEU A 451 -26.37 55.24 64.71
N ALA A 452 -26.96 55.34 63.51
CA ALA A 452 -26.23 55.75 62.31
C ALA A 452 -25.95 57.25 62.24
N ASP A 453 -26.72 58.04 63.00
CA ASP A 453 -26.62 59.50 63.07
C ASP A 453 -25.77 59.95 64.27
N MET A 454 -25.40 59.03 65.18
CA MET A 454 -24.51 59.27 66.30
C MET A 454 -23.05 59.29 65.86
N ASN A 455 -22.19 59.93 66.64
CA ASN A 455 -20.76 59.86 66.38
C ASN A 455 -20.18 58.50 66.83
N LYS A 456 -19.01 58.16 66.30
CA LYS A 456 -18.38 56.84 66.47
C LYS A 456 -18.12 56.46 67.92
N GLU A 457 -17.77 57.41 68.77
CA GLU A 457 -17.44 57.15 70.19
C GLU A 457 -18.70 56.98 71.04
N GLU A 458 -19.79 57.69 70.70
CA GLU A 458 -21.11 57.48 71.31
C GLU A 458 -21.65 56.07 71.05
N VAL A 459 -21.56 55.61 69.80
CA VAL A 459 -21.98 54.25 69.42
C VAL A 459 -21.14 53.21 70.16
N LYS A 460 -19.81 53.37 70.20
CA LYS A 460 -18.93 52.48 70.96
C LYS A 460 -19.27 52.41 72.44
N GLY A 461 -19.68 53.52 73.05
CA GLY A 461 -20.14 53.57 74.44
C GLY A 461 -21.37 52.70 74.71
N LEU A 462 -22.27 52.60 73.72
CA LEU A 462 -23.53 51.86 73.78
C LEU A 462 -23.39 50.36 73.46
N LEU A 463 -22.29 49.94 72.83
CA LEU A 463 -22.01 48.54 72.46
C LEU A 463 -21.58 47.69 73.68
N LYS A 464 -22.42 47.64 74.71
CA LYS A 464 -22.21 46.88 75.96
C LYS A 464 -23.50 46.18 76.40
N GLY A 465 -23.37 45.07 77.14
CA GLY A 465 -24.51 44.37 77.75
C GLY A 465 -25.55 43.87 76.73
N GLU A 466 -26.84 44.05 77.03
CA GLU A 466 -27.96 43.57 76.21
C GLU A 466 -27.98 44.18 74.79
N MET A 467 -27.47 45.40 74.64
CA MET A 467 -27.40 46.10 73.35
C MET A 467 -26.41 45.43 72.38
N LEU A 468 -25.29 44.93 72.90
CA LEU A 468 -24.31 44.19 72.11
C LEU A 468 -24.93 42.89 71.56
N THR A 469 -25.70 42.17 72.39
CA THR A 469 -26.38 40.94 71.98
C THR A 469 -27.41 41.20 70.88
N LYS A 470 -28.15 42.32 70.94
CA LYS A 470 -29.13 42.69 69.91
C LYS A 470 -28.49 43.13 68.59
N LEU A 471 -27.30 43.74 68.63
CA LEU A 471 -26.58 44.22 67.45
C LEU A 471 -25.63 43.18 66.83
N GLU A 472 -25.33 42.07 67.51
CA GLU A 472 -24.46 41.00 67.01
C GLU A 472 -24.81 40.47 65.60
N PRO A 473 -26.09 40.34 65.17
CA PRO A 473 -26.43 39.95 63.80
C PRO A 473 -25.95 40.94 62.71
N TYR A 474 -25.69 42.19 63.09
CA TYR A 474 -25.13 43.23 62.22
C TYR A 474 -23.60 43.27 62.33
N LEU A 475 -23.08 43.30 63.57
CA LEU A 475 -21.64 43.36 63.86
C LEU A 475 -20.88 42.13 63.34
N SER A 476 -21.51 40.95 63.36
CA SER A 476 -20.91 39.72 62.81
C SER A 476 -20.62 39.79 61.31
N LYS A 477 -21.42 40.54 60.54
CA LYS A 477 -21.20 40.76 59.09
C LYS A 477 -20.13 41.81 58.81
N GLU A 478 -19.78 42.60 59.81
CA GLU A 478 -18.74 43.62 59.74
C GLU A 478 -17.35 43.07 60.08
N ARG A 479 -17.27 41.84 60.61
CA ARG A 479 -16.04 41.12 60.87
C ARG A 479 -15.71 40.24 59.67
N PHE A 480 -14.90 40.73 58.75
CA PHE A 480 -14.47 39.92 57.60
C PHE A 480 -13.08 40.31 57.12
N ALA A 481 -12.44 39.40 56.39
CA ALA A 481 -11.31 39.70 55.53
C ALA A 481 -11.72 39.52 54.09
N LYS A 482 -11.47 40.54 53.25
CA LYS A 482 -11.47 40.39 51.80
C LYS A 482 -10.06 40.02 51.37
N ILE A 483 -9.93 38.88 50.71
CA ILE A 483 -8.65 38.32 50.27
C ILE A 483 -8.61 38.44 48.75
N ILE A 484 -7.62 39.15 48.24
CA ILE A 484 -7.30 39.25 46.83
C ILE A 484 -5.95 38.56 46.62
N MET A 485 -5.95 37.50 45.82
CA MET A 485 -4.76 36.73 45.49
C MET A 485 -4.34 37.01 44.05
N LYS A 486 -3.10 37.41 43.84
CA LYS A 486 -2.47 37.37 42.51
C LYS A 486 -1.89 35.98 42.31
N VAL A 487 -2.40 35.28 41.31
CA VAL A 487 -2.02 33.89 41.06
C VAL A 487 -1.48 33.70 39.66
N THR A 488 -0.58 32.74 39.51
CA THR A 488 -0.04 32.25 38.24
C THR A 488 -0.42 30.78 38.10
N PHE A 489 -1.10 30.39 37.03
CA PHE A 489 -1.50 28.98 36.84
C PHE A 489 -0.30 28.07 36.63
N ASP A 490 -0.28 26.94 37.36
CA ASP A 490 0.78 25.94 37.26
C ASP A 490 0.47 24.95 36.14
N LEU A 491 1.32 24.94 35.12
CA LEU A 491 1.20 24.05 33.97
C LEU A 491 2.15 22.84 34.06
N LYS A 492 2.79 22.60 35.20
CA LYS A 492 3.74 21.49 35.33
C LYS A 492 3.01 20.13 35.43
N GLY A 493 3.52 19.16 34.68
CA GLY A 493 3.06 17.77 34.76
C GLY A 493 1.56 17.64 34.51
N LYS A 494 0.84 17.01 35.44
CA LYS A 494 -0.61 16.74 35.31
C LYS A 494 -1.49 17.99 35.47
N ASN A 495 -0.95 19.12 35.93
CA ASN A 495 -1.73 20.33 36.19
C ASN A 495 -2.17 21.03 34.89
N GLU A 496 -1.38 20.88 33.82
CA GLU A 496 -1.71 21.39 32.48
C GLU A 496 -3.08 20.89 31.99
N GLN A 497 -3.37 19.59 32.17
CA GLN A 497 -4.63 18.97 31.76
C GLN A 497 -5.84 19.68 32.39
N LYS A 498 -5.82 19.90 33.71
CA LYS A 498 -6.92 20.59 34.41
C LYS A 498 -7.08 22.02 33.92
N TYR A 499 -5.97 22.73 33.69
CA TYR A 499 -5.98 24.09 33.16
C TYR A 499 -6.64 24.15 31.77
N VAL A 500 -6.26 23.25 30.87
CA VAL A 500 -6.78 23.21 29.51
C VAL A 500 -8.27 22.87 29.48
N TYR A 501 -8.72 21.88 30.28
CA TYR A 501 -10.15 21.56 30.39
C TYR A 501 -10.98 22.71 30.96
N ASN A 502 -10.47 23.40 31.98
CA ASN A 502 -11.14 24.59 32.51
C ASN A 502 -11.20 25.72 31.48
N SER A 503 -10.13 25.91 30.70
CA SER A 503 -10.09 26.89 29.62
C SER A 503 -11.11 26.57 28.53
N TYR A 504 -11.26 25.28 28.19
CA TYR A 504 -12.27 24.82 27.24
C TYR A 504 -13.69 25.09 27.75
N LYS A 505 -13.99 24.76 29.01
CA LYS A 505 -15.29 25.03 29.64
C LYS A 505 -15.61 26.53 29.66
N LYS A 506 -14.66 27.38 30.06
CA LYS A 506 -14.81 28.84 30.03
C LYS A 506 -15.11 29.37 28.62
N ALA A 507 -14.48 28.82 27.59
CA ALA A 507 -14.77 29.21 26.20
C ALA A 507 -16.19 28.83 25.77
N LEU A 508 -16.66 27.64 26.16
CA LEU A 508 -18.04 27.19 25.92
C LEU A 508 -19.06 28.05 26.66
N ASP A 509 -18.83 28.35 27.94
CA ASP A 509 -19.72 29.19 28.77
C ASP A 509 -19.85 30.61 28.19
N LYS A 510 -18.74 31.16 27.67
CA LYS A 510 -18.70 32.46 26.97
C LYS A 510 -19.25 32.42 25.55
N LYS A 511 -19.62 31.23 25.03
CA LYS A 511 -20.02 30.99 23.63
C LYS A 511 -18.95 31.41 22.61
N ASP A 512 -17.67 31.41 23.01
CA ASP A 512 -16.53 31.63 22.11
C ASP A 512 -16.17 30.32 21.39
N VAL A 513 -16.95 30.02 20.36
CA VAL A 513 -16.88 28.75 19.64
C VAL A 513 -15.54 28.57 18.91
N GLU A 514 -14.96 29.64 18.38
CA GLU A 514 -13.67 29.55 17.66
C GLU A 514 -12.52 29.24 18.62
N GLN A 515 -12.51 29.87 19.80
CA GLN A 515 -11.53 29.51 20.83
C GLN A 515 -11.76 28.09 21.35
N ALA A 516 -13.02 27.70 21.57
CA ALA A 516 -13.37 26.34 21.96
C ALA A 516 -12.87 25.30 20.93
N LYS A 517 -12.99 25.56 19.62
CA LYS A 517 -12.44 24.69 18.56
C LYS A 517 -10.93 24.54 18.69
N ARG A 518 -10.19 25.65 18.86
CA ARG A 518 -8.72 25.60 18.99
C ARG A 518 -8.28 24.79 20.21
N ILE A 519 -8.94 24.98 21.36
CA ILE A 519 -8.65 24.23 22.57
C ILE A 519 -9.02 22.75 22.41
N SER A 520 -10.17 22.44 21.81
CA SER A 520 -10.62 21.07 21.53
C SER A 520 -9.62 20.30 20.67
N ARG A 521 -9.06 20.93 19.62
CA ARG A 521 -8.01 20.33 18.78
C ARG A 521 -6.79 19.94 19.60
N TYR A 522 -6.33 20.85 20.46
CA TYR A 522 -5.20 20.60 21.34
C TYR A 522 -5.49 19.46 22.34
N ILE A 523 -6.69 19.42 22.94
CA ILE A 523 -7.13 18.32 23.82
C ILE A 523 -7.09 16.98 23.06
N VAL A 524 -7.64 16.92 21.84
CA VAL A 524 -7.62 15.72 21.00
C VAL A 524 -6.18 15.23 20.77
N GLU A 525 -5.26 16.12 20.42
CA GLU A 525 -3.84 15.78 20.25
C GLU A 525 -3.22 15.20 21.53
N GLN A 526 -3.50 15.79 22.70
CA GLN A 526 -2.96 15.29 23.98
C GLN A 526 -3.58 13.96 24.40
N ILE A 527 -4.87 13.72 24.15
CA ILE A 527 -5.51 12.42 24.41
C ILE A 527 -4.93 11.34 23.49
N VAL A 528 -4.78 11.61 22.20
CA VAL A 528 -4.18 10.67 21.23
C VAL A 528 -2.73 10.35 21.61
N ALA A 529 -1.98 11.34 22.10
CA ALA A 529 -0.64 11.17 22.63
C ALA A 529 -0.58 10.48 24.01
N LYS A 530 -1.72 10.06 24.56
CA LYS A 530 -1.88 9.43 25.89
C LYS A 530 -1.36 10.29 27.05
N LYS A 531 -1.42 11.61 26.89
CA LYS A 531 -1.04 12.58 27.91
C LYS A 531 -2.21 13.02 28.77
N TYR A 532 -3.41 13.10 28.20
CA TYR A 532 -4.64 13.51 28.90
C TYR A 532 -5.65 12.36 29.01
N ASP A 533 -6.45 12.37 30.08
CA ASP A 533 -7.62 11.49 30.23
C ASP A 533 -8.76 11.94 29.31
N ALA A 534 -9.47 11.00 28.70
CA ALA A 534 -10.55 11.27 27.75
C ALA A 534 -11.91 11.56 28.41
N GLU A 535 -12.19 10.96 29.56
CA GLU A 535 -13.45 11.09 30.31
C GLU A 535 -13.91 12.55 30.49
N PRO A 536 -13.06 13.49 30.95
CA PRO A 536 -13.46 14.90 31.10
C PRO A 536 -13.87 15.57 29.79
N PHE A 537 -13.30 15.15 28.66
CA PHE A 537 -13.68 15.67 27.34
C PHE A 537 -15.03 15.09 26.88
N LEU A 538 -15.26 13.79 27.13
CA LEU A 538 -16.47 13.09 26.73
C LEU A 538 -17.69 13.45 27.60
N ALA A 539 -17.48 13.85 28.85
CA ALA A 539 -18.54 14.27 29.77
C ALA A 539 -19.16 15.64 29.41
N ILE A 540 -18.52 16.44 28.57
CA ILE A 540 -18.99 17.79 28.23
C ILE A 540 -20.23 17.72 27.33
N ASP A 541 -21.33 18.34 27.76
CA ASP A 541 -22.52 18.47 26.93
C ASP A 541 -22.33 19.60 25.90
N LEU A 542 -22.52 19.26 24.62
CA LEU A 542 -22.30 20.16 23.49
C LEU A 542 -23.61 20.38 22.75
N LYS A 543 -23.83 21.64 22.34
CA LYS A 543 -24.97 21.99 21.50
C LYS A 543 -24.91 21.26 20.16
N GLN A 544 -26.10 20.90 19.65
CA GLN A 544 -26.29 20.20 18.38
C GLN A 544 -26.71 21.19 17.27
N ASP A 545 -25.97 22.28 17.09
CA ASP A 545 -26.18 23.31 16.08
C ASP A 545 -24.91 23.56 15.22
N PRO A 546 -25.03 24.16 14.02
CA PRO A 546 -23.93 24.25 13.06
C PRO A 546 -22.60 24.83 13.57
N PRO A 547 -22.55 25.85 14.45
CA PRO A 547 -21.28 26.38 14.96
C PRO A 547 -20.45 25.34 15.72
N TYR A 548 -21.10 24.37 16.37
CA TYR A 548 -20.48 23.37 17.24
C TYR A 548 -20.19 22.05 16.51
N ALA A 549 -20.40 21.98 15.19
CA ALA A 549 -20.18 20.78 14.39
C ALA A 549 -18.80 20.14 14.63
N ASN A 550 -17.73 20.93 14.52
CA ASN A 550 -16.35 20.45 14.69
C ASN A 550 -16.07 19.92 16.10
N LEU A 551 -16.67 20.55 17.12
CA LEU A 551 -16.53 20.13 18.51
C LEU A 551 -17.18 18.76 18.73
N ASN A 552 -18.38 18.57 18.17
CA ASN A 552 -19.07 17.29 18.19
C ASN A 552 -18.29 16.20 17.44
N ILE A 553 -17.72 16.51 16.26
CA ILE A 553 -16.86 15.56 15.52
C ILE A 553 -15.63 15.16 16.34
N ASN A 554 -14.95 16.12 16.98
CA ASN A 554 -13.81 15.82 17.86
C ASN A 554 -14.20 14.92 19.03
N LYS A 555 -15.36 15.18 19.65
CA LYS A 555 -15.90 14.34 20.71
C LYS A 555 -16.19 12.91 20.22
N MET A 556 -16.84 12.78 19.07
CA MET A 556 -17.11 11.47 18.44
C MET A 556 -15.83 10.71 18.07
N TYR A 557 -14.80 11.42 17.60
CA TYR A 557 -13.51 10.83 17.32
C TYR A 557 -12.86 10.22 18.56
N ILE A 558 -12.83 10.98 19.67
CA ILE A 558 -12.26 10.48 20.94
C ILE A 558 -13.07 9.31 21.48
N ASP A 559 -14.41 9.38 21.43
CA ASP A 559 -15.28 8.30 21.88
C ASP A 559 -15.04 7.01 21.07
N ALA A 560 -15.03 7.11 19.74
CA ALA A 560 -14.73 5.97 18.86
C ALA A 560 -13.36 5.37 19.16
N ARG A 561 -12.33 6.21 19.36
CA ARG A 561 -10.96 5.77 19.61
C ARG A 561 -10.76 5.10 20.97
N VAL A 562 -11.35 5.67 22.02
CA VAL A 562 -11.10 5.26 23.41
C VAL A 562 -12.04 4.14 23.86
N ASN A 563 -13.32 4.23 23.48
CA ASN A 563 -14.36 3.32 23.96
C ASN A 563 -14.72 2.22 22.96
N HIS A 564 -14.32 2.37 21.69
CA HIS A 564 -14.73 1.48 20.60
C HIS A 564 -13.59 1.04 19.67
N GLU A 565 -12.33 1.21 20.09
CA GLU A 565 -11.14 0.77 19.32
C GLU A 565 -11.16 1.25 17.86
N ASP A 566 -11.53 2.51 17.64
CA ASP A 566 -11.67 3.13 16.31
C ASP A 566 -12.76 2.49 15.41
N SER A 567 -13.68 1.68 15.96
CA SER A 567 -14.77 1.03 15.22
C SER A 567 -15.94 1.97 14.89
N ILE A 568 -16.60 1.73 13.76
CA ILE A 568 -17.86 2.39 13.38
C ILE A 568 -19.04 1.55 13.87
N TYR A 569 -19.83 2.10 14.80
CA TYR A 569 -20.94 1.41 15.45
C TYR A 569 -22.30 2.11 15.18
N PRO A 570 -23.45 1.40 15.29
CA PRO A 570 -24.75 1.94 14.85
C PRO A 570 -25.16 3.29 15.47
N ALA A 571 -24.89 3.50 16.76
CA ALA A 571 -25.23 4.76 17.42
C ALA A 571 -24.38 5.95 16.91
N LEU A 572 -23.12 5.73 16.50
CA LEU A 572 -22.31 6.75 15.83
C LEU A 572 -22.87 7.10 14.46
N VAL A 573 -23.28 6.09 13.68
CA VAL A 573 -23.90 6.29 12.36
C VAL A 573 -25.14 7.18 12.49
N ASN A 574 -26.04 6.86 13.43
CA ASN A 574 -27.26 7.64 13.66
C ASN A 574 -26.94 9.10 14.04
N LYS A 575 -25.96 9.32 14.93
CA LYS A 575 -25.53 10.67 15.31
C LYS A 575 -24.99 11.46 14.10
N LEU A 576 -24.18 10.83 13.25
CA LEU A 576 -23.65 11.46 12.04
C LEU A 576 -24.76 11.79 11.03
N ASP A 577 -25.75 10.91 10.88
CA ASP A 577 -26.91 11.15 10.01
C ASP A 577 -27.79 12.29 10.52
N GLU A 578 -28.02 12.39 11.84
CA GLU A 578 -28.75 13.51 12.44
C GLU A 578 -28.01 14.84 12.27
N MET A 579 -26.70 14.86 12.55
CA MET A 579 -25.87 16.04 12.32
C MET A 579 -25.87 16.47 10.86
N TYR A 580 -25.78 15.52 9.92
CA TYR A 580 -25.73 15.83 8.50
C TYR A 580 -27.01 16.51 7.99
N LYS A 581 -28.19 16.23 8.59
CA LYS A 581 -29.46 16.89 8.23
C LYS A 581 -29.44 18.40 8.46
N THR A 582 -28.74 18.88 9.49
CA THR A 582 -28.71 20.29 9.88
C THR A 582 -27.38 20.97 9.58
N MET A 583 -26.32 20.20 9.32
CA MET A 583 -24.93 20.69 9.19
C MET A 583 -24.23 20.15 7.93
N SER A 584 -24.97 19.87 6.85
CA SER A 584 -24.43 19.27 5.62
C SER A 584 -23.32 20.09 4.94
N GLY A 585 -23.24 21.40 5.20
CA GLY A 585 -22.20 22.29 4.68
C GLY A 585 -20.86 22.23 5.42
N ASN A 586 -20.76 21.44 6.50
CA ASN A 586 -19.51 21.23 7.22
C ASN A 586 -18.73 20.05 6.63
N ASP A 587 -17.52 20.29 6.14
CA ASP A 587 -16.68 19.28 5.49
C ASP A 587 -16.39 18.05 6.36
N TYR A 588 -16.14 18.24 7.67
CA TYR A 588 -15.88 17.14 8.59
C TYR A 588 -17.12 16.29 8.83
N VAL A 589 -18.30 16.91 8.96
CA VAL A 589 -19.57 16.18 9.09
C VAL A 589 -19.86 15.41 7.81
N ALA A 590 -19.73 16.05 6.64
CA ALA A 590 -19.95 15.42 5.35
C ALA A 590 -19.00 14.24 5.10
N TRP A 591 -17.71 14.40 5.42
CA TRP A 591 -16.72 13.34 5.27
C TRP A 591 -17.01 12.17 6.20
N ASN A 592 -17.22 12.41 7.49
CA ASN A 592 -17.45 11.35 8.49
C ASN A 592 -18.75 10.58 8.22
N LYS A 593 -19.82 11.27 7.83
CA LYS A 593 -21.07 10.63 7.42
C LYS A 593 -20.88 9.74 6.19
N THR A 594 -20.11 10.22 5.20
CA THR A 594 -19.82 9.44 3.99
C THR A 594 -18.97 8.22 4.31
N MET A 595 -17.93 8.38 5.14
CA MET A 595 -17.09 7.30 5.63
C MET A 595 -17.89 6.24 6.40
N ALA A 596 -18.80 6.65 7.28
CA ALA A 596 -19.65 5.73 8.02
C ALA A 596 -20.52 4.86 7.10
N PHE A 597 -21.11 5.46 6.06
CA PHE A 597 -21.85 4.72 5.03
C PHE A 597 -20.96 3.80 4.20
N VAL A 598 -19.77 4.25 3.80
CA VAL A 598 -18.79 3.43 3.07
C VAL A 598 -18.34 2.23 3.91
N LYS A 599 -18.16 2.36 5.22
CA LYS A 599 -17.78 1.23 6.09
C LYS A 599 -18.94 0.29 6.42
N THR A 600 -20.14 0.81 6.71
CA THR A 600 -21.21 0.00 7.32
C THR A 600 -22.47 -0.17 6.47
N GLY A 601 -22.72 0.74 5.51
CA GLY A 601 -23.92 0.69 4.67
C GLY A 601 -23.94 -0.49 3.69
N ALA A 602 -25.06 -0.72 3.02
CA ALA A 602 -25.14 -1.67 1.91
C ALA A 602 -25.48 -0.93 0.62
N ILE A 603 -24.96 -1.39 -0.52
CA ILE A 603 -25.40 -0.91 -1.84
C ILE A 603 -26.62 -1.74 -2.25
N VAL A 604 -27.80 -1.16 -2.08
CA VAL A 604 -29.10 -1.73 -2.44
C VAL A 604 -29.45 -1.37 -3.88
N GLN A 605 -29.16 -0.13 -4.31
CA GLN A 605 -29.52 0.38 -5.64
C GLN A 605 -28.33 1.01 -6.36
N ASN A 606 -28.27 0.89 -7.69
CA ASN A 606 -27.22 1.52 -8.50
C ASN A 606 -27.18 3.05 -8.39
N LYS A 607 -28.28 3.70 -7.99
CA LYS A 607 -28.32 5.15 -7.73
C LYS A 607 -27.38 5.54 -6.58
N GLU A 608 -27.22 4.68 -5.57
CA GLU A 608 -26.32 4.93 -4.44
C GLU A 608 -24.85 4.98 -4.89
N ILE A 609 -24.50 4.18 -5.91
CA ILE A 609 -23.17 4.21 -6.54
C ILE A 609 -22.87 5.62 -7.04
N THR A 610 -23.78 6.18 -7.85
CA THR A 610 -23.58 7.48 -8.48
C THR A 610 -23.67 8.64 -7.50
N THR A 611 -24.64 8.62 -6.57
CA THR A 611 -24.80 9.70 -5.58
C THR A 611 -23.65 9.76 -4.60
N THR A 612 -23.23 8.62 -4.04
CA THR A 612 -22.11 8.58 -3.08
C THR A 612 -20.80 8.90 -3.78
N GLN A 613 -20.61 8.46 -5.03
CA GLN A 613 -19.43 8.88 -5.79
C GLN A 613 -19.40 10.39 -6.03
N ALA A 614 -20.55 11.03 -6.30
CA ALA A 614 -20.62 12.47 -6.45
C ALA A 614 -20.26 13.18 -5.13
N THR A 615 -20.74 12.67 -3.99
CA THR A 615 -20.35 13.17 -2.67
C THR A 615 -18.84 13.03 -2.44
N VAL A 616 -18.28 11.84 -2.67
CA VAL A 616 -16.83 11.58 -2.52
C VAL A 616 -16.00 12.52 -3.40
N ASN A 617 -16.40 12.75 -4.66
CA ASN A 617 -15.70 13.69 -5.54
C ASN A 617 -15.80 15.14 -5.00
N GLY A 618 -16.94 15.52 -4.43
CA GLY A 618 -17.14 16.84 -3.84
C GLY A 618 -16.24 17.11 -2.64
N LEU A 619 -15.93 16.09 -1.83
CA LEU A 619 -15.06 16.19 -0.66
C LEU A 619 -13.62 16.63 -1.00
N TYR A 620 -13.16 16.40 -2.23
CA TYR A 620 -11.84 16.86 -2.69
C TYR A 620 -11.70 18.39 -2.77
N ASN A 621 -12.82 19.13 -2.80
CA ASN A 621 -12.82 20.59 -2.79
C ASN A 621 -12.84 21.18 -1.38
N GLY A 622 -12.95 20.35 -0.35
CA GLY A 622 -13.05 20.77 1.05
C GLY A 622 -11.71 20.87 1.78
N VAL A 623 -11.78 21.10 3.10
CA VAL A 623 -10.59 21.23 3.98
C VAL A 623 -9.94 19.90 4.36
N ILE A 624 -10.60 18.77 4.07
CA ILE A 624 -10.09 17.44 4.40
C ILE A 624 -8.85 17.13 3.54
N PRO A 625 -7.73 16.66 4.12
CA PRO A 625 -6.53 16.38 3.35
C PRO A 625 -6.78 15.37 2.22
N GLN A 626 -6.15 15.61 1.07
CA GLN A 626 -6.28 14.76 -0.12
C GLN A 626 -6.05 13.28 0.20
N LYS A 627 -5.05 12.95 1.02
CA LYS A 627 -4.76 11.56 1.44
C LYS A 627 -5.96 10.88 2.11
N MET A 628 -6.76 11.60 2.90
CA MET A 628 -7.94 11.05 3.56
C MET A 628 -9.11 10.88 2.58
N ASN A 629 -9.26 11.81 1.63
CA ASN A 629 -10.25 11.68 0.55
C ASN A 629 -9.91 10.52 -0.39
N ASP A 630 -8.63 10.33 -0.70
CA ASP A 630 -8.12 9.20 -1.49
C ASP A 630 -8.42 7.86 -0.79
N ALA A 631 -8.16 7.78 0.52
CA ALA A 631 -8.47 6.59 1.32
C ALA A 631 -9.97 6.26 1.31
N LEU A 632 -10.84 7.26 1.50
CA LEU A 632 -12.29 7.09 1.46
C LEU A 632 -12.78 6.64 0.08
N ASN A 633 -12.26 7.26 -0.98
CA ASN A 633 -12.63 6.95 -2.35
C ASN A 633 -12.20 5.55 -2.76
N LEU A 634 -11.01 5.11 -2.31
CA LEU A 634 -10.49 3.78 -2.53
C LEU A 634 -11.40 2.71 -1.90
N GLU A 635 -11.75 2.86 -0.62
CA GLU A 635 -12.67 1.97 0.09
C GLU A 635 -14.05 1.92 -0.56
N TRP A 636 -14.53 3.06 -1.05
CA TRP A 636 -15.77 3.11 -1.81
C TRP A 636 -15.68 2.32 -3.12
N GLN A 637 -14.57 2.42 -3.86
CA GLN A 637 -14.37 1.60 -5.06
C GLN A 637 -14.36 0.10 -4.75
N PHE A 638 -13.75 -0.33 -3.65
CA PHE A 638 -13.76 -1.74 -3.24
C PHE A 638 -15.17 -2.23 -2.95
N LYS A 639 -15.98 -1.43 -2.26
CA LYS A 639 -17.38 -1.77 -1.98
C LYS A 639 -18.21 -1.88 -3.26
N ILE A 640 -17.98 -1.02 -4.24
CA ILE A 640 -18.60 -1.13 -5.57
C ILE A 640 -18.16 -2.43 -6.25
N ILE A 641 -16.87 -2.73 -6.21
CA ILE A 641 -16.29 -3.95 -6.80
C ILE A 641 -16.92 -5.20 -6.18
N GLU A 642 -16.95 -5.31 -4.85
CA GLU A 642 -17.58 -6.45 -4.14
C GLU A 642 -19.05 -6.62 -4.52
N LYS A 643 -19.81 -5.51 -4.59
CA LYS A 643 -21.21 -5.55 -5.00
C LYS A 643 -21.35 -6.06 -6.44
N VAL A 644 -20.50 -5.60 -7.35
CA VAL A 644 -20.54 -5.96 -8.76
C VAL A 644 -20.04 -7.39 -9.00
N ASP A 645 -19.06 -7.86 -8.23
CA ASP A 645 -18.46 -9.17 -8.33
C ASP A 645 -19.42 -10.32 -7.97
N THR A 646 -20.48 -10.03 -7.20
CA THR A 646 -21.58 -10.98 -6.98
C THR A 646 -22.51 -11.17 -8.18
N LEU A 647 -22.32 -10.42 -9.27
CA LEU A 647 -23.09 -10.53 -10.51
C LEU A 647 -22.44 -11.56 -11.47
N ASP A 648 -23.24 -12.13 -12.37
CA ASP A 648 -22.83 -13.24 -13.26
C ASP A 648 -21.49 -12.96 -14.00
N PRO A 649 -20.44 -13.80 -13.81
CA PRO A 649 -19.09 -13.59 -14.35
C PRO A 649 -19.00 -13.40 -15.87
N GLY A 650 -20.07 -13.76 -16.61
CA GLY A 650 -20.14 -13.65 -18.07
C GLY A 650 -20.49 -12.26 -18.61
N VAL A 651 -20.80 -11.27 -17.77
CA VAL A 651 -21.22 -9.93 -18.20
C VAL A 651 -20.12 -8.91 -17.98
N LEU A 652 -19.63 -8.29 -19.07
CA LEU A 652 -18.72 -7.16 -18.99
C LEU A 652 -19.42 -6.02 -18.22
N ASN A 653 -18.93 -5.66 -17.04
CA ASN A 653 -19.54 -4.64 -16.21
C ASN A 653 -18.78 -3.29 -16.33
N PRO A 654 -19.36 -2.26 -16.99
CA PRO A 654 -18.72 -0.97 -17.15
C PRO A 654 -18.43 -0.26 -15.81
N THR A 655 -19.24 -0.51 -14.79
CA THR A 655 -19.04 0.05 -13.45
C THR A 655 -17.80 -0.55 -12.79
N LEU A 656 -17.56 -1.86 -12.94
CA LEU A 656 -16.31 -2.49 -12.50
C LEU A 656 -15.11 -1.82 -13.16
N GLN A 657 -15.11 -1.68 -14.49
CA GLN A 657 -14.00 -1.04 -15.20
C GLN A 657 -13.78 0.41 -14.72
N SER A 658 -14.85 1.19 -14.54
CA SER A 658 -14.74 2.57 -14.05
C SER A 658 -14.16 2.65 -12.63
N SER A 659 -14.55 1.75 -11.74
CA SER A 659 -13.98 1.66 -10.40
C SER A 659 -12.50 1.30 -10.43
N MET A 660 -12.11 0.32 -11.25
CA MET A 660 -10.72 -0.06 -11.43
C MET A 660 -9.86 1.09 -11.97
N ASP A 661 -10.37 1.85 -12.94
CA ASP A 661 -9.68 3.02 -13.49
C ASP A 661 -9.56 4.17 -12.48
N ARG A 662 -10.55 4.36 -11.61
CA ARG A 662 -10.49 5.33 -10.51
C ARG A 662 -9.41 4.94 -9.51
N ILE A 663 -9.35 3.66 -9.11
CA ILE A 663 -8.32 3.17 -8.20
C ILE A 663 -6.93 3.45 -8.79
N LYS A 664 -6.71 3.16 -10.08
CA LYS A 664 -5.43 3.44 -10.76
C LYS A 664 -5.03 4.92 -10.76
N LYS A 665 -6.00 5.85 -10.75
CA LYS A 665 -5.76 7.30 -10.71
C LYS A 665 -5.44 7.81 -9.30
N ILE A 666 -6.09 7.24 -8.30
CA ILE A 666 -5.92 7.61 -6.88
C ILE A 666 -4.61 7.04 -6.33
N PHE A 667 -4.30 5.81 -6.72
CA PHE A 667 -3.19 5.08 -6.14
C PHE A 667 -1.85 5.54 -6.70
N ASN A 668 -1.09 6.31 -5.90
CA ASN A 668 0.29 6.63 -6.22
C ASN A 668 1.21 5.47 -5.84
N LEU A 669 1.67 4.74 -6.84
CA LEU A 669 2.62 3.62 -6.72
C LEU A 669 3.91 4.01 -5.99
N GLU A 670 4.40 5.23 -6.16
CA GLU A 670 5.70 5.66 -5.60
C GLU A 670 5.65 5.95 -4.10
N ALA A 671 4.45 6.21 -3.56
CA ALA A 671 4.23 6.54 -2.14
C ALA A 671 3.58 5.38 -1.35
N SER A 672 3.29 4.24 -2.00
CA SER A 672 2.65 3.10 -1.37
C SER A 672 3.66 2.22 -0.61
N ASN A 673 3.20 1.58 0.46
CA ASN A 673 3.95 0.50 1.11
C ASN A 673 3.63 -0.86 0.46
N TRP A 674 4.42 -1.88 0.79
CA TRP A 674 4.32 -3.20 0.18
C TRP A 674 2.98 -3.90 0.48
N ASP A 675 2.44 -3.74 1.71
CA ASP A 675 1.18 -4.36 2.14
C ASP A 675 0.01 -3.84 1.31
N ASN A 676 -0.02 -2.53 1.10
CA ASN A 676 -1.06 -1.89 0.32
C ASN A 676 -1.00 -2.31 -1.16
N SER A 677 0.21 -2.38 -1.70
CA SER A 677 0.43 -2.84 -3.07
C SER A 677 0.04 -4.31 -3.26
N LEU A 678 0.25 -5.16 -2.26
CA LEU A 678 -0.14 -6.57 -2.27
C LEU A 678 -1.67 -6.74 -2.24
N LYS A 679 -2.36 -6.08 -1.30
CA LYS A 679 -3.83 -6.09 -1.22
C LYS A 679 -4.46 -5.62 -2.53
N LEU A 680 -3.95 -4.52 -3.07
CA LEU A 680 -4.46 -4.00 -4.32
C LEU A 680 -4.18 -4.96 -5.49
N ALA A 681 -3.01 -5.58 -5.52
CA ALA A 681 -2.68 -6.57 -6.54
C ALA A 681 -3.65 -7.75 -6.54
N TYR A 682 -4.13 -8.23 -5.38
CA TYR A 682 -5.15 -9.29 -5.32
C TYR A 682 -6.47 -8.88 -5.95
N ILE A 683 -6.91 -7.64 -5.74
CA ILE A 683 -8.13 -7.12 -6.35
C ILE A 683 -7.98 -7.11 -7.88
N PHE A 684 -6.85 -6.61 -8.39
CA PHE A 684 -6.58 -6.64 -9.83
C PHE A 684 -6.38 -8.07 -10.38
N ILE A 685 -5.83 -9.00 -9.59
CA ILE A 685 -5.71 -10.43 -9.96
C ILE A 685 -7.11 -11.04 -10.13
N LYS A 686 -7.99 -10.82 -9.16
CA LYS A 686 -9.38 -11.33 -9.17
C LYS A 686 -10.16 -10.86 -10.40
N HIS A 687 -9.87 -9.66 -10.89
CA HIS A 687 -10.46 -9.09 -12.10
C HIS A 687 -9.60 -9.24 -13.36
N ASN A 688 -8.63 -10.15 -13.35
CA ASN A 688 -7.79 -10.52 -14.50
C ASN A 688 -6.92 -9.38 -15.10
N ASP A 689 -6.64 -8.33 -14.33
CA ASP A 689 -5.69 -7.27 -14.71
C ASP A 689 -4.29 -7.57 -14.15
N LEU A 690 -3.74 -8.70 -14.61
CA LEU A 690 -2.47 -9.24 -14.15
C LEU A 690 -1.29 -8.29 -14.42
N ALA A 691 -1.39 -7.45 -15.46
CA ALA A 691 -0.34 -6.50 -15.80
C ALA A 691 -0.22 -5.39 -14.74
N TYR A 692 -1.35 -4.85 -14.28
CA TYR A 692 -1.34 -3.85 -13.21
C TYR A 692 -0.99 -4.46 -11.86
N SER A 693 -1.47 -5.67 -11.55
CA SER A 693 -1.02 -6.42 -10.36
C SER A 693 0.49 -6.62 -10.34
N MET A 694 1.09 -7.03 -11.45
CA MET A 694 2.55 -7.17 -11.54
C MET A 694 3.26 -5.82 -11.34
N LYS A 695 2.72 -4.73 -11.90
CA LYS A 695 3.26 -3.37 -11.74
C LYS A 695 3.25 -2.92 -10.27
N LEU A 696 2.19 -3.23 -9.53
CA LEU A 696 2.06 -2.94 -8.10
C LEU A 696 3.12 -3.66 -7.26
N LEU A 697 3.39 -4.92 -7.58
CA LEU A 697 4.28 -5.78 -6.80
C LEU A 697 5.76 -5.59 -7.13
N SER A 698 6.07 -5.23 -8.38
CA SER A 698 7.45 -5.19 -8.92
C SER A 698 8.45 -4.35 -8.10
N PRO A 699 8.10 -3.14 -7.59
CA PRO A 699 9.06 -2.31 -6.84
C PRO A 699 9.61 -3.00 -5.59
N TYR A 700 8.80 -3.80 -4.92
CA TYR A 700 9.15 -4.43 -3.64
C TYR A 700 9.93 -5.73 -3.80
N VAL A 701 9.96 -6.33 -5.01
CA VAL A 701 10.75 -7.54 -5.27
C VAL A 701 12.24 -7.31 -5.00
N THR A 702 12.71 -6.08 -5.21
CA THR A 702 14.13 -5.72 -5.03
C THR A 702 14.51 -5.35 -3.59
N ASP A 703 13.55 -5.14 -2.69
CA ASP A 703 13.79 -4.78 -1.28
C ASP A 703 14.72 -5.79 -0.58
N GLU A 704 15.46 -5.37 0.43
CA GLU A 704 16.43 -6.23 1.10
C GLU A 704 15.77 -7.48 1.72
N ASN A 705 14.61 -7.30 2.36
CA ASN A 705 13.82 -8.38 2.96
C ASN A 705 12.33 -8.24 2.59
N PRO A 706 11.92 -8.62 1.37
CA PRO A 706 10.55 -8.47 0.92
C PRO A 706 9.62 -9.49 1.58
N ASP A 707 8.36 -9.12 1.76
CA ASP A 707 7.35 -10.01 2.34
C ASP A 707 7.20 -11.33 1.56
N GLU A 708 6.98 -12.43 2.28
CA GLU A 708 6.85 -13.75 1.67
C GLU A 708 5.65 -13.80 0.73
N GLN A 709 4.48 -13.37 1.21
CA GLN A 709 3.26 -13.45 0.43
C GLN A 709 3.35 -12.55 -0.80
N LEU A 710 3.95 -11.37 -0.68
CA LEU A 710 4.24 -10.50 -1.82
C LEU A 710 5.07 -11.20 -2.91
N LEU A 711 6.14 -11.89 -2.52
CA LEU A 711 7.00 -12.61 -3.45
C LEU A 711 6.24 -13.71 -4.20
N PHE A 712 5.52 -14.56 -3.48
CA PHE A 712 4.78 -15.67 -4.09
C PHE A 712 3.66 -15.15 -5.00
N THR A 713 2.97 -14.08 -4.60
CA THR A 713 1.96 -13.44 -5.44
C THR A 713 2.58 -12.86 -6.71
N TYR A 714 3.69 -12.13 -6.60
CA TYR A 714 4.42 -11.61 -7.77
C TYR A 714 4.83 -12.74 -8.72
N ILE A 715 5.41 -13.82 -8.20
CA ILE A 715 5.84 -14.97 -9.00
C ILE A 715 4.63 -15.59 -9.71
N SER A 716 3.52 -15.78 -9.00
CA SER A 716 2.29 -16.36 -9.57
C SER A 716 1.76 -15.50 -10.73
N VAL A 717 1.74 -14.18 -10.59
CA VAL A 717 1.30 -13.24 -11.63
C VAL A 717 2.29 -13.18 -12.80
N ALA A 718 3.58 -13.00 -12.52
CA ALA A 718 4.60 -12.86 -13.54
C ALA A 718 4.74 -14.12 -14.41
N ALA A 719 4.42 -15.30 -13.89
CA ALA A 719 4.43 -16.55 -14.65
C ALA A 719 3.41 -16.60 -15.81
N HIS A 720 2.39 -15.73 -15.83
CA HIS A 720 1.45 -15.61 -16.96
C HIS A 720 2.05 -14.87 -18.16
N PHE A 721 3.16 -14.16 -17.97
CA PHE A 721 3.83 -13.40 -19.03
C PHE A 721 5.11 -14.14 -19.46
N PRO A 722 5.16 -14.74 -20.67
CA PRO A 722 6.29 -15.56 -21.10
C PRO A 722 7.66 -14.89 -21.00
N ASP A 723 7.74 -13.59 -21.33
CA ASP A 723 8.99 -12.84 -21.27
C ASP A 723 9.43 -12.55 -19.83
N GLN A 724 8.47 -12.44 -18.90
CA GLN A 724 8.76 -12.14 -17.49
C GLN A 724 9.39 -13.34 -16.79
N VAL A 725 9.10 -14.57 -17.19
CA VAL A 725 9.74 -15.79 -16.64
C VAL A 725 11.26 -15.80 -16.85
N PHE A 726 11.75 -15.09 -17.88
CA PHE A 726 13.18 -14.92 -18.15
C PHE A 726 13.76 -13.64 -17.54
N SER A 727 12.92 -12.76 -16.98
CA SER A 727 13.36 -11.47 -16.44
C SER A 727 14.20 -11.63 -15.17
N ARG A 728 15.06 -10.64 -14.94
CA ARG A 728 15.86 -10.53 -13.72
C ARG A 728 14.99 -10.46 -12.46
N ASN A 729 13.90 -9.68 -12.49
CA ASN A 729 13.00 -9.55 -11.34
C ASN A 729 12.33 -10.88 -10.98
N PHE A 730 11.89 -11.66 -11.96
CA PHE A 730 11.34 -13.00 -11.71
C PHE A 730 12.35 -13.92 -11.05
N ARG A 731 13.60 -13.92 -11.52
CA ARG A 731 14.67 -14.72 -10.90
C ARG A 731 15.03 -14.24 -9.51
N LEU A 732 15.09 -12.93 -9.27
CA LEU A 732 15.31 -12.37 -7.94
C LEU A 732 14.19 -12.76 -6.99
N ALA A 733 12.93 -12.69 -7.44
CA ALA A 733 11.79 -13.12 -6.65
C ALA A 733 11.87 -14.61 -6.32
N MET A 734 12.17 -15.46 -7.30
CA MET A 734 12.37 -16.90 -7.10
C MET A 734 13.52 -17.20 -6.12
N ALA A 735 14.65 -16.50 -6.24
CA ALA A 735 15.79 -16.62 -5.34
C ALA A 735 15.39 -16.29 -3.89
N LYS A 736 14.76 -15.13 -3.69
CA LYS A 736 14.31 -14.70 -2.36
C LYS A 736 13.20 -15.59 -1.80
N ALA A 737 12.27 -16.07 -2.62
CA ALA A 737 11.22 -17.00 -2.19
C ALA A 737 11.83 -18.32 -1.70
N SER A 738 12.86 -18.83 -2.39
CA SER A 738 13.54 -20.06 -2.02
C SER A 738 14.29 -19.97 -0.68
N THR A 739 14.85 -18.81 -0.36
CA THR A 739 15.51 -18.56 0.93
C THR A 739 14.51 -18.27 2.05
N LYS A 740 13.42 -17.56 1.74
CA LYS A 740 12.36 -17.20 2.70
C LYS A 740 11.56 -18.42 3.15
N ASN A 741 11.13 -19.25 2.21
CA ASN A 741 10.35 -20.45 2.49
C ASN A 741 10.65 -21.55 1.46
N LYS A 742 11.67 -22.36 1.77
CA LYS A 742 12.14 -23.46 0.93
C LYS A 742 11.03 -24.47 0.59
N VAL A 743 10.20 -24.83 1.57
CA VAL A 743 9.15 -25.85 1.37
C VAL A 743 8.10 -25.34 0.40
N ARG A 744 7.55 -24.14 0.66
CA ARG A 744 6.56 -23.51 -0.22
C ARG A 744 7.10 -23.27 -1.63
N TYR A 745 8.37 -22.86 -1.74
CA TYR A 745 9.06 -22.70 -3.02
C TYR A 745 9.13 -24.02 -3.79
N CYS A 746 9.52 -25.12 -3.16
CA CYS A 746 9.65 -26.41 -3.85
C CYS A 746 8.29 -26.99 -4.28
N GLU A 747 7.24 -26.77 -3.48
CA GLU A 747 5.86 -27.13 -3.82
C GLU A 747 5.28 -26.29 -4.96
N LEU A 748 5.88 -25.14 -5.27
CA LEU A 748 5.40 -24.23 -6.32
C LEU A 748 5.46 -24.88 -7.72
N PHE A 749 6.38 -25.82 -7.94
CA PHE A 749 6.66 -26.41 -9.24
C PHE A 749 5.89 -27.72 -9.46
N GLY A 750 4.77 -27.64 -10.17
CA GLY A 750 3.94 -28.80 -10.50
C GLY A 750 2.48 -28.59 -10.17
N ASN A 751 1.67 -29.63 -10.38
CA ASN A 751 0.23 -29.59 -10.14
C ASN A 751 -0.04 -29.47 -8.62
N PRO A 752 -0.92 -28.55 -8.15
CA PRO A 752 -1.80 -27.64 -8.88
C PRO A 752 -1.26 -26.21 -9.13
N LYS A 753 -0.02 -25.93 -8.72
CA LYS A 753 0.59 -24.59 -8.77
C LYS A 753 1.24 -24.34 -10.15
N LEU A 754 2.41 -23.69 -10.19
CA LEU A 754 3.05 -23.28 -11.44
C LEU A 754 3.35 -24.46 -12.36
N SER A 755 3.41 -24.15 -13.66
CA SER A 755 3.95 -25.09 -14.63
C SER A 755 5.44 -25.35 -14.34
N PHE A 756 5.86 -26.61 -14.25
CA PHE A 756 7.28 -26.95 -14.14
C PHE A 756 8.06 -26.56 -15.41
N GLN A 757 7.36 -26.25 -16.51
CA GLN A 757 7.98 -25.79 -17.76
C GLN A 757 8.59 -24.38 -17.64
N ILE A 758 8.39 -23.65 -16.53
CA ILE A 758 9.18 -22.44 -16.24
C ILE A 758 10.69 -22.72 -16.11
N MET A 759 11.06 -23.99 -15.90
CA MET A 759 12.44 -24.49 -15.98
C MET A 759 13.00 -24.54 -17.42
N ASP A 760 12.27 -24.04 -18.42
CA ASP A 760 12.88 -23.60 -19.67
C ASP A 760 13.90 -22.48 -19.42
N ASN A 761 13.74 -21.70 -18.34
CA ASN A 761 14.76 -20.78 -17.87
C ASN A 761 15.87 -21.58 -17.15
N PRO A 762 17.10 -21.61 -17.68
CA PRO A 762 18.18 -22.45 -17.15
C PRO A 762 18.60 -22.03 -15.74
N LEU A 763 18.49 -20.74 -15.40
CA LEU A 763 18.85 -20.23 -14.07
C LEU A 763 17.81 -20.64 -13.02
N ILE A 764 16.52 -20.60 -13.36
CA ILE A 764 15.44 -21.09 -12.48
C ILE A 764 15.56 -22.60 -12.29
N LYS A 765 15.84 -23.35 -13.36
CA LYS A 765 16.06 -24.80 -13.27
C LYS A 765 17.22 -25.14 -12.34
N LYS A 766 18.37 -24.48 -12.53
CA LYS A 766 19.55 -24.66 -11.67
C LYS A 766 19.19 -24.40 -10.20
N GLN A 767 18.55 -23.27 -9.92
CA GLN A 767 18.15 -22.90 -8.56
C GLN A 767 17.16 -23.91 -7.95
N TYR A 768 16.17 -24.38 -8.73
CA TYR A 768 15.21 -25.40 -8.29
C TYR A 768 15.94 -26.69 -7.89
N CYS A 769 16.86 -27.17 -8.73
CA CYS A 769 17.61 -28.40 -8.48
C CYS A 769 18.50 -28.29 -7.24
N GLU A 770 19.22 -27.18 -7.10
CA GLU A 770 20.10 -26.92 -5.95
C GLU A 770 19.30 -26.75 -4.64
N THR A 771 18.13 -26.12 -4.71
CA THR A 771 17.32 -25.85 -3.52
C THR A 771 16.54 -27.10 -3.10
N CYS A 772 15.80 -27.71 -4.02
CA CYS A 772 14.79 -28.71 -3.71
C CYS A 772 15.32 -30.14 -3.56
N ASN A 773 16.66 -30.30 -3.55
CA ASN A 773 17.35 -31.58 -3.43
C ASN A 773 16.79 -32.65 -4.39
N GLN A 774 16.61 -32.27 -5.66
CA GLN A 774 16.07 -33.13 -6.72
C GLN A 774 17.16 -33.67 -7.65
#